data_AF-A0A511KAJ1-F1
#
_entry.id   AF-A0A511KAJ1-F1
#
_cell.length_a   1.000
_cell.length_b   1.000
_cell.length_c   1.000
_cell.angle_alpha   90.00
_cell.angle_beta   90.00
_cell.angle_gamma   90.00
#
_symmetry.space_group_name_H-M   'P 1'
#
loop_
_entity.id
_entity.type
_entity.pdbx_description
1 polymer ?
#
loop_
_entity_poly.entity_id
_entity_poly.type
_entity_poly.pdbx_seq_one_letter_code
_entity_poly.pdbx_strand_id
1 'polypeptide(L)'
;MARTLSSIEDYKELVDRYDTWLFDCDGVIWEGDHVIGKAGDTLQYLRKQGKRIFFVTNNATKSRASNKDKFDKMGIECQVDEIFTSAYASAAYLKSVLKFPADKKVYVIGEKGIEDELDAVGIQRSGGTNPDDNVFIDVMDFSFITADPSVGAVLCGLDMHMNYKKIAKAFRYLRENEGCIFMATNLDSTFPTHGTVHPGGGATVAPLSCALGREPLVVGKPEAPMLESIIEMHHLDKSKMIMVGDRLNTDIAFGNQGGIATLMVLTATPFARQQHKRDLSGLLDGGSKYDKLSTRRQGGVGTALLSWRTLRYVAGLAILTVLFFSWTYEVHVEIQLFSRGWVRQAILPVRQASSSCFDPSRIASSSYNTSLTKAPAFVDVHAGMNMPLGRDCYDFAATLPRHPLPGMVLPEHSIFHTYWRNDLLPLSDRQIDLLQSILATQDREATSVILWTNAPQPSALTDLPILRPLLDLYGGRLTVRSVDKHALARGTPMEGHKLLDLADKQAWVDGDLVRILVLNYLGGIWVDFDTILTRRDLRVLGEHEWVTQWDCYGALHKVYQPLNGAMMHFYRQSPYLCEMLHQMATSPPPARNSVDWGSRLYHKVWRSLVAQGIKPFKVLPYCFTDGVSCRLDNRLPDPFREGASEKKWGKGRWEDVKSKVENVWAVHLHNRWDKQFPKGGWVDEMILKPVNELVEQYRMGVGG
;
A
#
# COMPACT_ATOMS: atom_id res chain seq x y z
N MET A 1 -15.27 -8.49 -15.83
CA MET A 1 -15.07 -7.02 -15.73
C MET A 1 -16.21 -6.44 -14.91
N ALA A 2 -15.93 -5.48 -14.01
CA ALA A 2 -16.96 -4.76 -13.29
C ALA A 2 -17.65 -3.75 -14.24
N ARG A 3 -18.98 -3.78 -14.32
CA ARG A 3 -19.80 -2.84 -15.11
C ARG A 3 -20.39 -1.81 -14.14
N THR A 4 -20.19 -0.52 -14.42
CA THR A 4 -20.89 0.54 -13.70
C THR A 4 -22.27 0.73 -14.33
N LEU A 5 -23.31 0.77 -13.49
CA LEU A 5 -24.67 1.07 -13.92
C LEU A 5 -24.81 2.58 -14.07
N SER A 6 -25.21 3.05 -15.25
CA SER A 6 -25.21 4.48 -15.59
C SER A 6 -26.47 4.97 -16.30
N SER A 7 -27.28 4.06 -16.83
CA SER A 7 -28.53 4.34 -17.54
C SER A 7 -29.74 3.68 -16.85
N ILE A 8 -30.94 4.17 -17.15
CA ILE A 8 -32.20 3.58 -16.67
C ILE A 8 -32.34 2.14 -17.16
N GLU A 9 -31.89 1.89 -18.38
CA GLU A 9 -31.87 0.57 -19.02
C GLU A 9 -30.96 -0.39 -18.27
N ASP A 10 -29.77 0.05 -17.83
CA ASP A 10 -28.87 -0.77 -17.00
C ASP A 10 -29.56 -1.22 -15.70
N TYR A 11 -30.28 -0.30 -15.04
CA TYR A 11 -30.99 -0.61 -13.79
C TYR A 11 -32.17 -1.55 -14.01
N LYS A 12 -32.92 -1.37 -15.11
CA LYS A 12 -34.03 -2.29 -15.47
C LYS A 12 -33.50 -3.69 -15.79
N GLU A 13 -32.48 -3.78 -16.64
CA GLU A 13 -31.82 -5.05 -16.99
C GLU A 13 -31.36 -5.80 -15.74
N LEU A 14 -30.77 -5.08 -14.78
CA LEU A 14 -30.32 -5.65 -13.51
C LEU A 14 -31.49 -6.18 -12.68
N VAL A 15 -32.54 -5.39 -12.51
CA VAL A 15 -33.72 -5.76 -11.72
C VAL A 15 -34.43 -6.96 -12.34
N ASP A 16 -34.55 -7.01 -13.66
CA ASP A 16 -35.21 -8.11 -14.39
C ASP A 16 -34.40 -9.41 -14.31
N ARG A 17 -33.07 -9.31 -14.24
CA ARG A 17 -32.17 -10.47 -14.25
C ARG A 17 -32.22 -11.31 -12.97
N TYR A 18 -32.40 -10.67 -11.82
CA TYR A 18 -32.30 -11.31 -10.50
C TYR A 18 -33.63 -11.28 -9.76
N ASP A 19 -33.99 -12.41 -9.15
CA ASP A 19 -35.25 -12.58 -8.41
C ASP A 19 -35.06 -12.45 -6.90
N THR A 20 -33.83 -12.68 -6.43
CA THR A 20 -33.48 -12.66 -5.02
C THR A 20 -32.29 -11.73 -4.76
N TRP A 21 -32.45 -10.83 -3.80
CA TRP A 21 -31.50 -9.79 -3.47
C TRP A 21 -31.03 -9.93 -2.03
N LEU A 22 -29.74 -10.09 -1.83
CA LEU A 22 -29.10 -10.11 -0.53
C LEU A 22 -28.45 -8.74 -0.31
N PHE A 23 -28.78 -8.08 0.79
CA PHE A 23 -28.21 -6.78 1.14
C PHE A 23 -27.40 -6.90 2.41
N ASP A 24 -26.15 -6.43 2.39
CA ASP A 24 -25.53 -6.02 3.65
C ASP A 24 -26.31 -4.86 4.28
N CYS A 25 -26.11 -4.62 5.57
CA CYS A 25 -26.83 -3.59 6.31
C CYS A 25 -25.98 -2.36 6.61
N ASP A 26 -24.86 -2.55 7.32
CA ASP A 26 -24.02 -1.46 7.84
C ASP A 26 -23.16 -0.89 6.71
N GLY A 27 -23.48 0.32 6.24
CA GLY A 27 -22.82 0.94 5.10
C GLY A 27 -23.58 0.79 3.78
N VAL A 28 -24.65 0.01 3.75
CA VAL A 28 -25.53 -0.19 2.58
C VAL A 28 -26.93 0.35 2.84
N ILE A 29 -27.59 -0.13 3.90
CA ILE A 29 -28.93 0.31 4.30
C ILE A 29 -28.85 1.46 5.29
N TRP A 30 -27.92 1.41 6.25
CA TRP A 30 -27.78 2.42 7.30
C TRP A 30 -26.33 2.66 7.73
N GLU A 31 -26.09 3.80 8.37
CA GLU A 31 -24.90 4.09 9.18
C GLU A 31 -25.38 4.43 10.61
N GLY A 32 -25.09 3.56 11.58
CA GLY A 32 -25.65 3.69 12.94
C GLY A 32 -27.18 3.61 12.91
N ASP A 33 -27.86 4.66 13.35
CA ASP A 33 -29.32 4.77 13.37
C ASP A 33 -29.89 5.59 12.19
N HIS A 34 -29.05 5.94 11.20
CA HIS A 34 -29.46 6.73 10.03
C HIS A 34 -29.54 5.88 8.76
N VAL A 35 -30.69 5.91 8.08
CA VAL A 35 -30.88 5.27 6.77
C VAL A 35 -30.05 6.00 5.71
N ILE A 36 -29.35 5.24 4.87
CA ILE A 36 -28.50 5.77 3.80
C ILE A 36 -29.35 6.11 2.58
N GLY A 37 -29.36 7.38 2.20
CA GLY A 37 -29.94 7.87 0.95
C GLY A 37 -31.37 7.38 0.71
N LYS A 38 -31.60 6.70 -0.42
CA LYS A 38 -32.88 6.13 -0.83
C LYS A 38 -32.95 4.60 -0.65
N ALA A 39 -32.23 4.06 0.34
CA ALA A 39 -32.23 2.61 0.59
C ALA A 39 -33.65 2.07 0.83
N GLY A 40 -34.44 2.72 1.70
CA GLY A 40 -35.83 2.35 1.96
C GLY A 40 -36.71 2.36 0.70
N ASP A 41 -36.64 3.43 -0.10
CA ASP A 41 -37.38 3.54 -1.37
C ASP A 41 -37.01 2.42 -2.35
N THR A 42 -35.72 2.07 -2.40
CA THR A 42 -35.18 1.03 -3.30
C THR A 42 -35.67 -0.35 -2.88
N LEU A 43 -35.66 -0.67 -1.59
CA LEU A 43 -36.21 -1.92 -1.06
C LEU A 43 -37.72 -2.02 -1.36
N GLN A 44 -38.47 -0.94 -1.15
CA GLN A 44 -39.90 -0.92 -1.45
C GLN A 44 -40.16 -1.11 -2.96
N TYR A 45 -39.35 -0.48 -3.82
CA TYR A 45 -39.43 -0.66 -5.26
C TYR A 45 -39.19 -2.12 -5.66
N LEU A 46 -38.13 -2.76 -5.14
CA LEU A 46 -37.84 -4.16 -5.43
C LEU A 46 -38.96 -5.10 -4.96
N ARG A 47 -39.54 -4.86 -3.77
CA ARG A 47 -40.73 -5.60 -3.31
C ARG A 47 -41.92 -5.45 -4.27
N LYS A 48 -42.19 -4.22 -4.74
CA LYS A 48 -43.25 -3.96 -5.74
C LYS A 48 -43.01 -4.68 -7.07
N GLN A 49 -41.75 -4.95 -7.42
CA GLN A 49 -41.36 -5.75 -8.58
C GLN A 49 -41.37 -7.27 -8.30
N GLY A 50 -41.91 -7.71 -7.15
CA GLY A 50 -42.01 -9.12 -6.78
C GLY A 50 -40.67 -9.77 -6.41
N LYS A 51 -39.65 -8.97 -6.07
CA LYS A 51 -38.32 -9.47 -5.71
C LYS A 51 -38.26 -9.91 -4.25
N ARG A 52 -37.55 -11.01 -4.00
CA ARG A 52 -37.27 -11.52 -2.64
C ARG A 52 -36.06 -10.78 -2.08
N ILE A 53 -36.13 -10.39 -0.81
CA ILE A 53 -35.10 -9.57 -0.15
C ILE A 53 -34.64 -10.29 1.11
N PHE A 54 -33.32 -10.37 1.29
CA PHE A 54 -32.68 -10.86 2.50
C PHE A 54 -31.64 -9.84 2.98
N PHE A 55 -31.57 -9.64 4.29
CA PHE A 55 -30.62 -8.76 4.95
C PHE A 55 -29.53 -9.61 5.61
N VAL A 56 -28.31 -9.53 5.09
CA VAL A 56 -27.21 -10.43 5.41
C VAL A 56 -26.07 -9.64 6.05
N THR A 57 -25.98 -9.66 7.39
CA THR A 57 -25.03 -8.83 8.15
C THR A 57 -24.02 -9.66 8.96
N ASN A 58 -22.76 -9.23 8.96
CA ASN A 58 -21.73 -9.78 9.85
C ASN A 58 -21.84 -9.26 11.29
N ASN A 59 -22.70 -8.29 11.56
CA ASN A 59 -22.86 -7.73 12.89
C ASN A 59 -23.62 -8.70 13.83
N ALA A 60 -22.86 -9.36 14.70
CA ALA A 60 -23.38 -10.31 15.68
C ALA A 60 -23.90 -9.64 16.98
N THR A 61 -23.84 -8.31 17.10
CA THR A 61 -24.19 -7.64 18.37
C THR A 61 -25.67 -7.65 18.69
N LYS A 62 -26.51 -7.83 17.67
CA LYS A 62 -27.97 -7.84 17.77
C LYS A 62 -28.54 -9.13 17.17
N SER A 63 -29.57 -9.67 17.80
CA SER A 63 -30.38 -10.77 17.27
C SER A 63 -31.22 -10.32 16.07
N ARG A 64 -31.82 -11.28 15.36
CA ARG A 64 -32.77 -11.00 14.28
C ARG A 64 -33.97 -10.20 14.79
N ALA A 65 -34.50 -10.55 15.96
CA ALA A 65 -35.57 -9.77 16.61
C ALA A 65 -35.12 -8.32 16.90
N SER A 66 -33.93 -8.14 17.45
CA SER A 66 -33.39 -6.78 17.71
C SER A 66 -33.12 -5.98 16.42
N ASN A 67 -32.71 -6.64 15.33
CA ASN A 67 -32.56 -5.98 14.04
C ASN A 67 -33.92 -5.65 13.41
N LYS A 68 -34.92 -6.51 13.54
CA LYS A 68 -36.30 -6.24 13.12
C LYS A 68 -36.85 -4.98 13.79
N ASP A 69 -36.66 -4.83 15.10
CA ASP A 69 -37.03 -3.60 15.82
C ASP A 69 -36.30 -2.36 15.28
N LYS A 70 -35.05 -2.53 14.83
CA LYS A 70 -34.27 -1.45 14.21
C LYS A 70 -34.85 -1.06 12.85
N PHE A 71 -35.18 -2.04 12.00
CA PHE A 71 -35.86 -1.80 10.72
C PHE A 71 -37.20 -1.07 10.92
N ASP A 72 -37.99 -1.48 11.91
CA ASP A 72 -39.28 -0.86 12.22
C ASP A 72 -39.13 0.60 12.64
N LYS A 73 -38.15 0.91 13.50
CA LYS A 73 -37.82 2.30 13.88
C LYS A 73 -37.37 3.16 12.71
N MET A 74 -36.78 2.55 11.68
CA MET A 74 -36.37 3.21 10.45
C MET A 74 -37.49 3.32 9.41
N GLY A 75 -38.67 2.76 9.67
CA GLY A 75 -39.80 2.74 8.73
C GLY A 75 -39.54 1.87 7.50
N ILE A 76 -38.66 0.87 7.61
CA ILE A 76 -38.34 -0.06 6.52
C ILE A 76 -39.05 -1.39 6.79
N GLU A 77 -39.86 -1.83 5.83
CA GLU A 77 -40.56 -3.11 5.89
C GLU A 77 -39.58 -4.28 5.80
N CYS A 78 -39.51 -5.06 6.89
CA CYS A 78 -38.67 -6.25 7.03
C CYS A 78 -39.42 -7.28 7.88
N GLN A 79 -39.31 -8.56 7.56
CA GLN A 79 -39.73 -9.68 8.39
C GLN A 79 -38.52 -10.33 9.07
N VAL A 80 -38.73 -11.07 10.16
CA VAL A 80 -37.62 -11.65 10.95
C VAL A 80 -36.87 -12.75 10.18
N ASP A 81 -37.59 -13.50 9.35
CA ASP A 81 -37.06 -14.56 8.46
C ASP A 81 -36.27 -14.00 7.28
N GLU A 82 -36.39 -12.70 6.99
CA GLU A 82 -35.56 -12.03 5.99
C GLU A 82 -34.18 -11.63 6.54
N ILE A 83 -33.95 -11.74 7.85
CA ILE A 83 -32.71 -11.28 8.50
C ILE A 83 -31.77 -12.46 8.78
N PHE A 84 -30.57 -12.39 8.21
CA PHE A 84 -29.48 -13.34 8.43
C PHE A 84 -28.29 -12.61 9.07
N THR A 85 -28.20 -12.70 10.38
CA THR A 85 -27.03 -12.23 11.12
C THR A 85 -25.98 -13.34 11.22
N SER A 86 -24.71 -12.99 11.35
CA SER A 86 -23.64 -13.94 11.67
C SER A 86 -23.86 -14.67 13.00
N ALA A 87 -24.55 -14.05 13.97
CA ALA A 87 -25.00 -14.69 15.20
C ALA A 87 -26.01 -15.83 14.92
N TYR A 88 -27.07 -15.54 14.15
CA TYR A 88 -28.06 -16.55 13.78
C TYR A 88 -27.45 -17.67 12.96
N ALA A 89 -26.65 -17.33 11.95
CA ALA A 89 -25.96 -18.32 11.13
C ALA A 89 -25.09 -19.25 11.99
N SER A 90 -24.36 -18.71 12.97
CA SER A 90 -23.54 -19.51 13.89
C SER A 90 -24.37 -20.47 14.75
N ALA A 91 -25.48 -19.99 15.32
CA ALA A 91 -26.38 -20.81 16.12
C ALA A 91 -27.06 -21.92 15.29
N ALA A 92 -27.54 -21.58 14.08
CA ALA A 92 -28.14 -22.52 13.15
C ALA A 92 -27.14 -23.57 12.67
N TYR A 93 -25.89 -23.18 12.40
CA TYR A 93 -24.80 -24.06 11.98
C TYR A 93 -24.43 -25.05 13.09
N LEU A 94 -24.29 -24.58 14.33
CA LEU A 94 -24.08 -25.43 15.50
C LEU A 94 -25.18 -26.48 15.64
N LYS A 95 -26.44 -26.09 15.52
CA LYS A 95 -27.58 -26.99 15.68
C LYS A 95 -27.72 -27.99 14.52
N SER A 96 -27.67 -27.50 13.29
CA SER A 96 -28.13 -28.25 12.11
C SER A 96 -26.99 -28.97 11.40
N VAL A 97 -25.79 -28.39 11.39
CA VAL A 97 -24.63 -28.93 10.67
C VAL A 97 -23.73 -29.69 11.63
N LEU A 98 -23.29 -29.05 12.72
CA LEU A 98 -22.40 -29.67 13.70
C LEU A 98 -23.13 -30.62 14.65
N LYS A 99 -24.48 -30.60 14.66
CA LYS A 99 -25.32 -31.41 15.54
C LYS A 99 -24.84 -31.32 16.99
N PHE A 100 -24.66 -30.08 17.46
CA PHE A 100 -24.05 -29.78 18.75
C PHE A 100 -24.77 -30.53 19.89
N PRO A 101 -24.04 -31.26 20.76
CA PRO A 101 -24.67 -32.09 21.78
C PRO A 101 -25.51 -31.28 22.78
N ALA A 102 -26.71 -31.79 23.11
CA ALA A 102 -27.67 -31.10 23.97
C ALA A 102 -27.21 -30.97 25.43
N ASP A 103 -26.27 -31.82 25.87
CA ASP A 103 -25.64 -31.81 27.18
C ASP A 103 -24.42 -30.86 27.26
N LYS A 104 -24.03 -30.27 26.13
CA LYS A 104 -22.90 -29.34 26.04
C LYS A 104 -23.37 -27.89 25.94
N LYS A 105 -22.46 -26.98 26.31
CA LYS A 105 -22.66 -25.52 26.30
C LYS A 105 -21.70 -24.83 25.34
N VAL A 106 -22.12 -23.69 24.81
CA VAL A 106 -21.27 -22.76 24.05
C VAL A 106 -20.79 -21.65 24.97
N TYR A 107 -19.48 -21.46 25.10
CA TYR A 107 -18.93 -20.27 25.75
C TYR A 107 -18.84 -19.13 24.75
N VAL A 108 -19.49 -18.01 25.06
CA VAL A 108 -19.59 -16.85 24.18
C VAL A 108 -18.55 -15.80 24.59
N ILE A 109 -17.80 -15.31 23.60
CA ILE A 109 -17.10 -14.02 23.68
C ILE A 109 -17.79 -13.11 22.67
N GLY A 110 -18.61 -12.18 23.15
CA GLY A 110 -19.47 -11.38 22.29
C GLY A 110 -20.66 -10.79 23.02
N GLU A 111 -21.48 -10.07 22.27
CA GLU A 111 -22.64 -9.34 22.78
C GLU A 111 -23.95 -10.15 22.76
N LYS A 112 -25.01 -9.56 23.32
CA LYS A 112 -26.33 -10.19 23.54
C LYS A 112 -26.96 -10.83 22.30
N GLY A 113 -26.68 -10.32 21.10
CA GLY A 113 -27.21 -10.89 19.86
C GLY A 113 -26.83 -12.36 19.64
N ILE A 114 -25.61 -12.77 20.03
CA ILE A 114 -25.18 -14.17 19.94
C ILE A 114 -25.97 -15.02 20.94
N GLU A 115 -26.13 -14.51 22.16
CA GLU A 115 -26.85 -15.20 23.23
C GLU A 115 -28.30 -15.49 22.88
N ASP A 116 -29.01 -14.47 22.38
CA ASP A 116 -30.41 -14.58 21.98
C ASP A 116 -30.61 -15.64 20.88
N GLU A 117 -29.72 -15.69 19.89
CA GLU A 117 -29.84 -16.64 18.79
C GLU A 117 -29.51 -18.07 19.22
N LEU A 118 -28.55 -18.26 20.14
CA LEU A 118 -28.29 -19.58 20.75
C LEU A 118 -29.49 -20.05 21.58
N ASP A 119 -30.08 -19.16 22.39
CA ASP A 119 -31.26 -19.46 23.19
C ASP A 119 -32.47 -19.82 22.30
N ALA A 120 -32.67 -19.05 21.21
CA ALA A 120 -33.76 -19.27 20.26
C ALA A 120 -33.70 -20.65 19.57
N VAL A 121 -32.50 -21.22 19.42
CA VAL A 121 -32.33 -22.57 18.86
C VAL A 121 -32.21 -23.66 19.93
N GLY A 122 -32.24 -23.30 21.21
CA GLY A 122 -32.19 -24.23 22.34
C GLY A 122 -30.79 -24.73 22.69
N ILE A 123 -29.74 -23.99 22.33
CA ILE A 123 -28.35 -24.32 22.69
C ILE A 123 -28.00 -23.66 24.03
N GLN A 124 -27.54 -24.45 24.99
CA GLN A 124 -27.07 -23.91 26.27
C GLN A 124 -25.80 -23.07 26.07
N ARG A 125 -25.67 -22.00 26.86
CA ARG A 125 -24.56 -21.05 26.75
C ARG A 125 -24.04 -20.57 28.10
N SER A 126 -22.81 -20.07 28.11
CA SER A 126 -22.19 -19.33 29.20
C SER A 126 -21.32 -18.20 28.64
N GLY A 127 -20.83 -17.29 29.48
CA GLY A 127 -20.06 -16.13 29.01
C GLY A 127 -20.92 -14.99 28.45
N GLY A 128 -20.40 -14.31 27.42
CA GLY A 128 -21.06 -13.19 26.75
C GLY A 128 -21.16 -11.95 27.65
N THR A 129 -22.38 -11.47 27.83
CA THR A 129 -22.74 -10.29 28.62
C THR A 129 -22.90 -10.58 30.12
N ASN A 130 -22.59 -11.81 30.58
CA ASN A 130 -22.62 -12.15 32.00
C ASN A 130 -21.72 -11.20 32.82
N PRO A 131 -22.25 -10.49 33.84
CA PRO A 131 -21.46 -9.60 34.70
C PRO A 131 -20.23 -10.26 35.31
N ASP A 132 -20.29 -11.56 35.65
CA ASP A 132 -19.16 -12.29 36.23
C ASP A 132 -17.99 -12.44 35.24
N ASP A 133 -18.27 -12.44 33.94
CA ASP A 133 -17.25 -12.48 32.88
C ASP A 133 -16.79 -11.08 32.44
N ASN A 134 -17.50 -10.01 32.84
CA ASN A 134 -17.18 -8.60 32.53
C ASN A 134 -16.41 -7.91 33.67
N VAL A 135 -15.43 -8.62 34.25
CA VAL A 135 -14.61 -8.13 35.37
C VAL A 135 -13.13 -8.25 35.03
N PHE A 136 -12.34 -7.23 35.36
CA PHE A 136 -10.88 -7.30 35.28
C PHE A 136 -10.34 -8.16 36.42
N ILE A 137 -9.32 -8.98 36.12
CA ILE A 137 -8.63 -9.80 37.14
C ILE A 137 -7.42 -9.06 37.68
N ASP A 138 -7.08 -9.33 38.94
CA ASP A 138 -5.86 -8.82 39.55
C ASP A 138 -4.61 -9.45 38.91
N VAL A 139 -3.51 -8.70 38.97
CA VAL A 139 -2.23 -9.12 38.37
C VAL A 139 -1.80 -10.46 38.96
N MET A 140 -1.61 -11.45 38.07
CA MET A 140 -1.18 -12.82 38.40
C MET A 140 -2.19 -13.66 39.22
N ASP A 141 -3.44 -13.22 39.36
CA ASP A 141 -4.50 -14.04 39.95
C ASP A 141 -5.28 -14.83 38.88
N PHE A 142 -4.99 -16.13 38.79
CA PHE A 142 -5.65 -17.05 37.87
C PHE A 142 -6.69 -17.96 38.56
N SER A 143 -6.98 -17.73 39.85
CA SER A 143 -7.88 -18.59 40.64
C SER A 143 -9.31 -18.63 40.08
N PHE A 144 -9.74 -17.56 39.43
CA PHE A 144 -11.06 -17.43 38.80
C PHE A 144 -11.18 -18.03 37.39
N ILE A 145 -10.11 -18.64 36.87
CA ILE A 145 -10.06 -19.18 35.51
C ILE A 145 -10.14 -20.70 35.59
N THR A 146 -11.33 -21.23 35.87
CA THR A 146 -11.58 -22.68 35.94
C THR A 146 -12.22 -23.20 34.65
N ALA A 147 -11.77 -24.38 34.20
CA ALA A 147 -12.36 -25.07 33.05
C ALA A 147 -13.72 -25.68 33.45
N ASP A 148 -14.76 -25.47 32.64
CA ASP A 148 -16.07 -26.12 32.76
C ASP A 148 -16.10 -27.25 31.71
N PRO A 149 -16.05 -28.53 32.12
CA PRO A 149 -16.03 -29.66 31.19
C PRO A 149 -17.28 -29.79 30.32
N SER A 150 -18.36 -29.09 30.66
CA SER A 150 -19.59 -29.05 29.86
C SER A 150 -19.50 -28.10 28.66
N VAL A 151 -18.46 -27.26 28.56
CA VAL A 151 -18.26 -26.40 27.39
C VAL A 151 -17.73 -27.22 26.21
N GLY A 152 -18.53 -27.32 25.14
CA GLY A 152 -18.18 -28.05 23.92
C GLY A 152 -17.79 -27.16 22.74
N ALA A 153 -18.00 -25.84 22.83
CA ALA A 153 -17.57 -24.90 21.81
C ALA A 153 -17.31 -23.52 22.42
N VAL A 154 -16.42 -22.76 21.79
CA VAL A 154 -16.22 -21.33 22.02
C VAL A 154 -16.65 -20.59 20.76
N LEU A 155 -17.59 -19.65 20.89
CA LEU A 155 -18.07 -18.81 19.80
C LEU A 155 -17.68 -17.35 20.06
N CYS A 156 -16.83 -16.81 19.19
CA CYS A 156 -16.32 -15.44 19.28
C CYS A 156 -17.04 -14.50 18.29
N GLY A 157 -17.35 -13.29 18.72
CA GLY A 157 -17.79 -12.18 17.88
C GLY A 157 -17.29 -10.86 18.44
N LEU A 158 -17.80 -9.74 17.92
CA LEU A 158 -17.49 -8.42 18.48
C LEU A 158 -17.98 -8.36 19.94
N ASP A 159 -17.08 -8.02 20.86
CA ASP A 159 -17.33 -7.89 22.30
C ASP A 159 -16.75 -6.56 22.80
N MET A 160 -17.62 -5.64 23.22
CA MET A 160 -17.23 -4.32 23.72
C MET A 160 -16.65 -4.38 25.13
N HIS A 161 -16.79 -5.52 25.81
CA HIS A 161 -16.31 -5.80 27.17
C HIS A 161 -15.27 -6.92 27.18
N MET A 162 -14.58 -7.15 26.04
CA MET A 162 -13.49 -8.11 25.96
C MET A 162 -12.42 -7.81 27.00
N ASN A 163 -12.01 -8.85 27.73
CA ASN A 163 -11.01 -8.76 28.78
C ASN A 163 -10.19 -10.06 28.86
N TYR A 164 -9.12 -10.04 29.65
CA TYR A 164 -8.24 -11.19 29.80
C TYR A 164 -8.95 -12.43 30.38
N LYS A 165 -9.89 -12.25 31.31
CA LYS A 165 -10.64 -13.37 31.93
C LYS A 165 -11.39 -14.18 30.88
N LYS A 166 -12.11 -13.50 29.98
CA LYS A 166 -12.83 -14.13 28.87
C LYS A 166 -11.90 -14.91 27.94
N ILE A 167 -10.81 -14.28 27.50
CA ILE A 167 -9.82 -14.90 26.61
C ILE A 167 -9.18 -16.13 27.28
N ALA A 168 -8.80 -16.02 28.55
CA ALA A 168 -8.15 -17.10 29.28
C ALA A 168 -9.10 -18.28 29.56
N LYS A 169 -10.37 -18.03 29.90
CA LYS A 169 -11.39 -19.08 30.03
C LYS A 169 -11.58 -19.82 28.71
N ALA A 170 -11.79 -19.08 27.61
CA ALA A 170 -11.92 -19.66 26.27
C ALA A 170 -10.69 -20.48 25.86
N PHE A 171 -9.48 -19.97 26.11
CA PHE A 171 -8.23 -20.68 25.84
C PHE A 171 -8.16 -22.01 26.59
N ARG A 172 -8.49 -22.02 27.89
CA ARG A 172 -8.55 -23.26 28.68
C ARG A 172 -9.59 -24.23 28.14
N TYR A 173 -10.81 -23.78 27.83
CA TYR A 173 -11.84 -24.66 27.24
C TYR A 173 -11.37 -25.30 25.93
N LEU A 174 -10.72 -24.53 25.07
CA LEU A 174 -10.24 -25.03 23.77
C LEU A 174 -9.00 -25.94 23.87
N ARG A 175 -8.25 -25.88 24.97
CA ARG A 175 -7.07 -26.72 25.24
C ARG A 175 -7.41 -27.98 26.03
N GLU A 176 -8.28 -27.88 27.02
CA GLU A 176 -8.50 -28.91 28.04
C GLU A 176 -9.74 -29.76 27.74
N ASN A 177 -10.77 -29.20 27.11
CA ASN A 177 -11.97 -29.97 26.76
C ASN A 177 -11.76 -30.64 25.40
N GLU A 178 -11.73 -31.97 25.40
CA GLU A 178 -11.60 -32.76 24.18
C GLU A 178 -12.73 -32.45 23.19
N GLY A 179 -12.38 -32.23 21.91
CA GLY A 179 -13.33 -31.93 20.85
C GLY A 179 -13.95 -30.52 20.90
N CYS A 180 -13.48 -29.63 21.79
CA CYS A 180 -14.03 -28.29 21.91
C CYS A 180 -13.80 -27.45 20.64
N ILE A 181 -14.91 -27.01 20.03
CA ILE A 181 -14.92 -26.35 18.72
C ILE A 181 -14.57 -24.87 18.88
N PHE A 182 -13.62 -24.37 18.09
CA PHE A 182 -13.31 -22.94 18.02
C PHE A 182 -14.05 -22.30 16.84
N MET A 183 -14.98 -21.37 17.12
CA MET A 183 -15.79 -20.71 16.11
C MET A 183 -15.73 -19.19 16.23
N ALA A 184 -15.93 -18.51 15.11
CA ALA A 184 -16.12 -17.07 15.04
C ALA A 184 -17.31 -16.71 14.16
N THR A 185 -18.06 -15.69 14.59
CA THR A 185 -19.17 -15.12 13.82
C THR A 185 -18.68 -14.45 12.54
N ASN A 186 -17.56 -13.70 12.59
CA ASN A 186 -16.86 -13.12 11.45
C ASN A 186 -15.42 -12.74 11.85
N LEU A 187 -14.57 -12.43 10.87
CA LEU A 187 -13.20 -11.97 11.06
C LEU A 187 -12.95 -10.53 10.57
N ASP A 188 -14.00 -9.70 10.51
CA ASP A 188 -13.85 -8.30 10.10
C ASP A 188 -12.87 -7.60 11.04
N SER A 189 -11.73 -7.15 10.51
CA SER A 189 -10.68 -6.50 11.30
C SER A 189 -11.13 -5.16 11.89
N THR A 190 -12.06 -4.48 11.19
CA THR A 190 -12.53 -3.15 11.58
C THR A 190 -14.04 -2.98 11.44
N PHE A 191 -14.60 -2.18 12.35
CA PHE A 191 -15.99 -1.78 12.43
C PHE A 191 -16.13 -0.26 12.15
N PRO A 192 -16.78 0.15 11.05
CA PRO A 192 -16.96 1.55 10.69
C PRO A 192 -18.20 2.12 11.40
N THR A 193 -18.10 3.29 12.02
CA THR A 193 -19.26 3.98 12.61
C THR A 193 -19.05 5.49 12.63
N HIS A 194 -20.08 6.27 12.30
CA HIS A 194 -20.06 7.75 12.33
C HIS A 194 -18.81 8.40 11.69
N GLY A 195 -18.25 7.77 10.67
CA GLY A 195 -17.03 8.23 10.01
C GLY A 195 -15.71 8.04 10.75
N THR A 196 -15.70 7.31 11.85
CA THR A 196 -14.51 6.73 12.46
C THR A 196 -14.47 5.22 12.22
N VAL A 197 -13.31 4.61 12.41
CA VAL A 197 -13.08 3.17 12.22
C VAL A 197 -12.53 2.61 13.52
N HIS A 198 -13.15 1.55 14.03
CA HIS A 198 -12.82 0.91 15.30
C HIS A 198 -12.47 -0.56 15.09
N PRO A 199 -11.94 -1.27 16.10
CA PRO A 199 -11.75 -2.73 16.02
C PRO A 199 -13.06 -3.47 15.76
N GLY A 200 -13.03 -4.45 14.85
CA GLY A 200 -14.17 -5.33 14.52
C GLY A 200 -14.10 -6.69 15.21
N GLY A 201 -15.00 -7.62 14.83
CA GLY A 201 -15.07 -8.95 15.43
C GLY A 201 -13.77 -9.76 15.31
N GLY A 202 -13.05 -9.61 14.18
CA GLY A 202 -11.74 -10.25 14.00
C GLY A 202 -10.68 -9.77 14.99
N ALA A 203 -10.77 -8.52 15.44
CA ALA A 203 -9.86 -8.00 16.47
C ALA A 203 -10.13 -8.59 17.86
N THR A 204 -11.39 -8.99 18.15
CA THR A 204 -11.73 -9.75 19.36
C THR A 204 -11.22 -11.20 19.29
N VAL A 205 -11.23 -11.80 18.10
CA VAL A 205 -10.78 -13.19 17.89
C VAL A 205 -9.26 -13.31 17.95
N ALA A 206 -8.52 -12.31 17.44
CA ALA A 206 -7.09 -12.39 17.19
C ALA A 206 -6.22 -12.83 18.39
N PRO A 207 -6.45 -12.36 19.63
CA PRO A 207 -5.67 -12.81 20.80
C PRO A 207 -5.76 -14.32 21.04
N LEU A 208 -6.95 -14.89 20.81
CA LEU A 208 -7.21 -16.30 21.05
C LEU A 208 -6.61 -17.17 19.93
N SER A 209 -6.76 -16.75 18.66
CA SER A 209 -6.07 -17.39 17.52
C SER A 209 -4.55 -17.43 17.74
N CYS A 210 -3.97 -16.30 18.13
CA CYS A 210 -2.54 -16.16 18.40
C CYS A 210 -2.06 -17.11 19.50
N ALA A 211 -2.76 -17.15 20.64
CA ALA A 211 -2.39 -18.01 21.77
C ALA A 211 -2.53 -19.52 21.44
N LEU A 212 -3.51 -19.89 20.61
CA LEU A 212 -3.76 -21.28 20.22
C LEU A 212 -2.89 -21.74 19.05
N GLY A 213 -2.41 -20.83 18.20
CA GLY A 213 -1.72 -21.16 16.95
C GLY A 213 -2.63 -21.83 15.91
N ARG A 214 -3.95 -21.62 15.98
CA ARG A 214 -4.95 -22.12 15.04
C ARG A 214 -6.08 -21.11 14.83
N GLU A 215 -6.68 -21.11 13.65
CA GLU A 215 -7.80 -20.24 13.31
C GLU A 215 -9.16 -20.86 13.64
N PRO A 216 -10.21 -20.05 13.90
CA PRO A 216 -11.55 -20.54 14.14
C PRO A 216 -12.24 -20.98 12.85
N LEU A 217 -13.26 -21.81 13.01
CA LEU A 217 -14.29 -21.99 11.99
C LEU A 217 -15.15 -20.71 11.91
N VAL A 218 -15.13 -20.04 10.75
CA VAL A 218 -15.86 -18.79 10.53
C VAL A 218 -17.17 -19.09 9.81
N VAL A 219 -18.28 -18.51 10.30
CA VAL A 219 -19.62 -18.76 9.73
C VAL A 219 -20.14 -17.59 8.89
N GLY A 220 -19.78 -16.36 9.25
CA GLY A 220 -20.18 -15.16 8.53
C GLY A 220 -19.43 -14.95 7.21
N LYS A 221 -19.80 -13.88 6.50
CA LYS A 221 -19.16 -13.47 5.24
C LYS A 221 -17.64 -13.28 5.45
N PRO A 222 -16.77 -13.70 4.52
CA PRO A 222 -17.07 -14.22 3.19
C PRO A 222 -17.35 -15.72 3.09
N GLU A 223 -17.38 -16.46 4.21
CA GLU A 223 -17.46 -17.92 4.18
C GLU A 223 -18.81 -18.45 3.67
N ALA A 224 -18.75 -19.64 3.05
CA ALA A 224 -19.90 -20.31 2.45
C ALA A 224 -21.09 -20.63 3.39
N PRO A 225 -20.91 -21.01 4.67
CA PRO A 225 -21.99 -21.57 5.50
C PRO A 225 -23.26 -20.70 5.58
N MET A 226 -23.10 -19.38 5.67
CA MET A 226 -24.24 -18.46 5.73
C MET A 226 -25.06 -18.47 4.43
N LEU A 227 -24.41 -18.45 3.26
CA LEU A 227 -25.11 -18.46 1.98
C LEU A 227 -25.81 -19.80 1.73
N GLU A 228 -25.12 -20.90 2.03
CA GLU A 228 -25.68 -22.25 1.91
C GLU A 228 -26.93 -22.41 2.77
N SER A 229 -26.91 -21.87 4.00
CA SER A 229 -28.08 -21.86 4.88
C SER A 229 -29.26 -21.09 4.28
N ILE A 230 -29.01 -19.90 3.72
CA ILE A 230 -30.07 -19.09 3.08
C ILE A 230 -30.69 -19.84 1.90
N ILE A 231 -29.86 -20.47 1.08
CA ILE A 231 -30.31 -21.20 -0.11
C ILE A 231 -31.13 -22.43 0.26
N GLU A 232 -30.67 -23.20 1.24
CA GLU A 232 -31.33 -24.42 1.68
C GLU A 232 -32.69 -24.12 2.35
N MET A 233 -32.74 -23.11 3.22
CA MET A 233 -33.96 -22.74 3.95
C MET A 233 -35.07 -22.19 3.05
N HIS A 234 -34.70 -21.51 1.96
CA HIS A 234 -35.65 -20.81 1.09
C HIS A 234 -35.75 -21.40 -0.34
N HIS A 235 -35.06 -22.51 -0.60
CA HIS A 235 -35.01 -23.22 -1.88
C HIS A 235 -34.75 -22.27 -3.07
N LEU A 236 -33.63 -21.53 -2.98
CA LEU A 236 -33.30 -20.45 -3.91
C LEU A 236 -32.42 -20.93 -5.07
N ASP A 237 -32.64 -20.36 -6.26
CA ASP A 237 -31.76 -20.55 -7.42
C ASP A 237 -30.60 -19.55 -7.38
N LYS A 238 -29.38 -20.06 -7.17
CA LYS A 238 -28.12 -19.28 -7.17
C LYS A 238 -27.98 -18.38 -8.41
N SER A 239 -28.39 -18.86 -9.59
CA SER A 239 -28.22 -18.12 -10.84
C SER A 239 -29.07 -16.84 -10.92
N LYS A 240 -30.08 -16.74 -10.05
CA LYS A 240 -31.04 -15.62 -9.92
C LYS A 240 -30.81 -14.78 -8.67
N MET A 241 -29.67 -14.96 -7.99
CA MET A 241 -29.31 -14.23 -6.78
C MET A 241 -28.25 -13.15 -7.04
N ILE A 242 -28.35 -12.05 -6.29
CA ILE A 242 -27.34 -10.98 -6.26
C ILE A 242 -27.07 -10.53 -4.83
N MET A 243 -25.78 -10.37 -4.49
CA MET A 243 -25.30 -9.78 -3.24
C MET A 243 -24.94 -8.31 -3.43
N VAL A 244 -25.57 -7.43 -2.65
CA VAL A 244 -25.33 -5.99 -2.61
C VAL A 244 -24.55 -5.65 -1.35
N GLY A 245 -23.36 -5.07 -1.51
CA GLY A 245 -22.45 -4.80 -0.39
C GLY A 245 -21.51 -3.64 -0.64
N ASP A 246 -20.88 -3.11 0.40
CA ASP A 246 -19.92 -2.00 0.33
C ASP A 246 -18.46 -2.47 0.45
N ARG A 247 -18.23 -3.71 0.90
CA ARG A 247 -16.88 -4.24 1.18
C ARG A 247 -16.47 -5.36 0.22
N LEU A 248 -15.27 -5.21 -0.34
CA LEU A 248 -14.71 -6.17 -1.30
C LEU A 248 -14.36 -7.53 -0.65
N ASN A 249 -13.71 -7.50 0.51
CA ASN A 249 -13.19 -8.69 1.18
C ASN A 249 -14.25 -9.48 1.98
N THR A 250 -15.45 -8.91 2.17
CA THR A 250 -16.57 -9.58 2.84
C THR A 250 -17.70 -9.81 1.86
N ASP A 251 -18.43 -8.77 1.41
CA ASP A 251 -19.67 -8.94 0.64
C ASP A 251 -19.43 -9.41 -0.78
N ILE A 252 -18.47 -8.80 -1.47
CA ILE A 252 -18.17 -9.14 -2.86
C ILE A 252 -17.45 -10.50 -2.91
N ALA A 253 -16.55 -10.77 -1.96
CA ALA A 253 -15.96 -12.10 -1.77
C ALA A 253 -17.04 -13.15 -1.47
N PHE A 254 -18.00 -12.87 -0.58
CA PHE A 254 -19.12 -13.76 -0.25
C PHE A 254 -19.95 -14.12 -1.49
N GLY A 255 -20.34 -13.12 -2.29
CA GLY A 255 -21.11 -13.38 -3.50
C GLY A 255 -20.32 -14.17 -4.54
N ASN A 256 -19.05 -13.81 -4.77
CA ASN A 256 -18.20 -14.48 -5.74
C ASN A 256 -17.88 -15.94 -5.35
N GLN A 257 -17.51 -16.19 -4.09
CA GLN A 257 -17.24 -17.54 -3.58
C GLN A 257 -18.53 -18.39 -3.54
N GLY A 258 -19.65 -17.74 -3.25
CA GLY A 258 -20.98 -18.34 -3.25
C GLY A 258 -21.54 -18.69 -4.63
N GLY A 259 -20.91 -18.20 -5.71
CA GLY A 259 -21.38 -18.38 -7.08
C GLY A 259 -22.63 -17.57 -7.42
N ILE A 260 -22.85 -16.45 -6.74
CA ILE A 260 -23.97 -15.52 -6.99
C ILE A 260 -23.44 -14.18 -7.55
N ALA A 261 -24.30 -13.41 -8.19
CA ALA A 261 -23.88 -12.11 -8.72
C ALA A 261 -23.56 -11.12 -7.60
N THR A 262 -22.77 -10.08 -7.90
CA THR A 262 -22.37 -9.07 -6.93
C THR A 262 -22.62 -7.65 -7.45
N LEU A 263 -23.09 -6.78 -6.57
CA LEU A 263 -23.27 -5.35 -6.80
C LEU A 263 -22.59 -4.57 -5.68
N MET A 264 -21.50 -3.90 -6.01
CA MET A 264 -20.79 -3.05 -5.04
C MET A 264 -21.41 -1.65 -4.97
N VAL A 265 -21.82 -1.23 -3.78
CA VAL A 265 -22.19 0.16 -3.50
C VAL A 265 -21.01 0.91 -2.90
N LEU A 266 -20.92 2.21 -3.14
CA LEU A 266 -19.77 3.02 -2.70
C LEU A 266 -20.04 3.82 -1.43
N THR A 267 -21.21 3.68 -0.81
CA THR A 267 -21.77 4.50 0.27
C THR A 267 -20.90 4.59 1.54
N ALA A 268 -20.16 3.55 1.89
CA ALA A 268 -19.34 3.49 3.11
C ALA A 268 -17.81 3.52 2.88
N THR A 269 -17.34 3.59 1.63
CA THR A 269 -15.91 3.78 1.35
C THR A 269 -15.55 5.28 1.31
N PRO A 270 -14.27 5.65 1.59
CA PRO A 270 -13.79 7.02 1.41
C PRO A 270 -14.02 7.57 -0.01
N PHE A 271 -14.28 6.70 -0.99
CA PHE A 271 -14.56 7.04 -2.39
C PHE A 271 -15.89 7.79 -2.60
N ALA A 272 -16.94 7.60 -1.78
CA ALA A 272 -18.24 8.26 -2.03
C ALA A 272 -18.55 9.50 -1.16
N ARG A 273 -17.74 9.82 -0.14
CA ARG A 273 -18.04 10.96 0.76
C ARG A 273 -17.93 12.36 0.13
N GLN A 274 -17.67 12.48 -1.18
CA GLN A 274 -17.60 13.78 -1.87
C GLN A 274 -18.94 14.33 -2.40
N GLN A 275 -20.09 13.66 -2.21
CA GLN A 275 -21.35 14.11 -2.83
C GLN A 275 -22.49 14.57 -1.92
N HIS A 276 -22.39 14.55 -0.59
CA HIS A 276 -23.38 15.27 0.22
C HIS A 276 -23.11 16.78 0.21
N LYS A 277 -23.88 17.50 -0.62
CA LYS A 277 -24.06 18.96 -0.51
C LYS A 277 -24.47 19.27 0.93
N ARG A 278 -23.55 19.81 1.75
CA ARG A 278 -23.94 20.63 2.88
C ARG A 278 -24.36 21.98 2.31
N ASP A 279 -25.62 22.30 2.50
CA ASP A 279 -26.15 23.63 2.25
C ASP A 279 -25.37 24.62 3.12
N LEU A 280 -24.73 25.60 2.47
CA LEU A 280 -23.76 26.53 3.07
C LEU A 280 -24.44 27.87 3.41
N SER A 281 -25.77 27.88 3.48
CA SER A 281 -26.61 29.04 3.73
C SER A 281 -26.59 29.54 5.19
N GLY A 282 -25.98 28.81 6.12
CA GLY A 282 -25.95 29.20 7.55
C GLY A 282 -24.65 29.87 8.05
N LEU A 283 -23.64 30.08 7.19
CA LEU A 283 -22.32 30.61 7.63
C LEU A 283 -22.05 32.05 7.19
N LEU A 284 -23.05 32.70 6.60
CA LEU A 284 -23.05 34.11 6.25
C LEU A 284 -24.34 34.76 6.76
N ASP A 285 -24.57 34.72 8.07
CA ASP A 285 -25.33 35.79 8.68
C ASP A 285 -24.76 36.12 10.05
N GLY A 286 -24.34 37.38 10.18
CA GLY A 286 -23.80 37.92 11.39
C GLY A 286 -24.91 38.16 12.42
N GLY A 287 -24.56 38.00 13.68
CA GLY A 287 -25.25 38.69 14.76
C GLY A 287 -25.83 37.79 15.84
N SER A 288 -25.51 38.20 17.07
CA SER A 288 -26.35 38.05 18.25
C SER A 288 -26.38 36.70 18.96
N LYS A 289 -25.73 36.74 20.13
CA LYS A 289 -26.17 36.21 21.44
C LYS A 289 -26.21 34.70 21.61
N TYR A 290 -25.24 34.22 22.40
CA TYR A 290 -25.52 33.21 23.40
C TYR A 290 -25.05 33.70 24.78
N ASP A 291 -26.04 33.89 25.66
CA ASP A 291 -25.88 34.15 27.08
C ASP A 291 -26.15 32.82 27.82
N LYS A 292 -25.19 32.46 28.69
CA LYS A 292 -25.27 31.67 29.95
C LYS A 292 -26.00 30.31 30.00
N LEU A 293 -25.23 29.32 30.49
CA LEU A 293 -25.46 28.50 31.71
C LEU A 293 -24.21 27.60 31.90
N SER A 294 -23.24 27.98 32.73
CA SER A 294 -23.13 27.78 34.19
C SER A 294 -22.26 26.57 34.58
N THR A 295 -20.98 26.82 34.86
CA THR A 295 -20.25 26.09 35.91
C THR A 295 -19.28 27.05 36.59
N ARG A 296 -19.56 27.33 37.86
CA ARG A 296 -18.67 28.01 38.81
C ARG A 296 -17.36 27.24 38.95
N ARG A 297 -16.23 27.90 38.72
CA ARG A 297 -15.03 27.77 39.56
C ARG A 297 -14.44 29.17 39.78
N GLN A 298 -14.35 29.53 41.05
CA GLN A 298 -13.69 30.74 41.54
C GLN A 298 -12.20 30.68 41.22
N GLY A 299 -11.66 31.80 40.76
CA GLY A 299 -10.23 32.02 40.54
C GLY A 299 -10.03 33.32 39.81
N GLY A 300 -10.05 34.44 40.54
CA GLY A 300 -9.69 35.74 39.98
C GLY A 300 -8.21 35.73 39.59
N VAL A 301 -7.93 36.03 38.32
CA VAL A 301 -6.58 36.35 37.85
C VAL A 301 -6.63 37.77 37.32
N GLY A 302 -6.02 38.70 38.06
CA GLY A 302 -5.80 40.06 37.61
C GLY A 302 -4.92 40.07 36.37
N THR A 303 -5.33 40.80 35.35
CA THR A 303 -4.52 41.07 34.16
C THR A 303 -3.35 41.99 34.53
N ALA A 304 -2.21 41.40 34.88
CA ALA A 304 -0.96 42.13 34.97
C ALA A 304 -0.48 42.48 33.54
N LEU A 305 -0.50 43.76 33.20
CA LEU A 305 0.15 44.29 32.00
C LEU A 305 1.67 44.06 32.14
N LEU A 306 2.19 43.05 31.43
CA LEU A 306 3.62 42.75 31.37
C LEU A 306 4.37 43.96 30.78
N SER A 307 5.38 44.43 31.50
CA SER A 307 6.19 45.58 31.06
C SER A 307 6.89 45.29 29.72
N TRP A 308 7.16 46.33 28.94
CA TRP A 308 7.88 46.23 27.65
C TRP A 308 9.27 45.56 27.79
N ARG A 309 9.90 45.67 28.97
CA ARG A 309 11.15 44.94 29.30
C ARG A 309 10.89 43.44 29.44
N THR A 310 9.81 43.05 30.10
CA THR A 310 9.44 41.64 30.29
C THR A 310 9.06 40.98 28.96
N LEU A 311 8.35 41.70 28.08
CA LEU A 311 8.07 41.25 26.71
C LEU A 311 9.34 41.04 25.88
N ARG A 312 10.36 41.89 26.02
CA ARG A 312 11.67 41.69 25.36
C ARG A 312 12.40 40.45 25.85
N TYR A 313 12.38 40.18 27.16
CA TYR A 313 13.00 38.97 27.70
C TYR A 313 12.22 37.70 27.31
N VAL A 314 10.88 37.74 27.30
CA VAL A 314 10.05 36.62 26.82
C VAL A 314 10.26 36.36 25.33
N ALA A 315 10.34 37.41 24.51
CA ALA A 315 10.64 37.28 23.08
C ALA A 315 12.06 36.76 22.85
N GLY A 316 13.06 37.26 23.59
CA GLY A 316 14.42 36.77 23.54
C GLY A 316 14.54 35.30 23.97
N LEU A 317 13.84 34.91 25.04
CA LEU A 317 13.76 33.51 25.48
C LEU A 317 13.04 32.65 24.45
N ALA A 318 11.93 33.10 23.88
CA ALA A 318 11.22 32.38 22.82
C ALA A 318 12.09 32.20 21.56
N ILE A 319 12.86 33.22 21.16
CA ILE A 319 13.83 33.11 20.06
C ILE A 319 14.92 32.11 20.42
N LEU A 320 15.49 32.16 21.63
CA LEU A 320 16.48 31.18 22.09
C LEU A 320 15.89 29.77 22.15
N THR A 321 14.65 29.61 22.59
CA THR A 321 13.94 28.33 22.61
C THR A 321 13.69 27.82 21.19
N VAL A 322 13.28 28.68 20.25
CA VAL A 322 13.10 28.31 18.84
C VAL A 322 14.43 27.98 18.18
N LEU A 323 15.50 28.74 18.45
CA LEU A 323 16.84 28.45 17.94
C LEU A 323 17.40 27.16 18.54
N PHE A 324 17.24 26.95 19.84
CA PHE A 324 17.62 25.70 20.52
C PHE A 324 16.82 24.53 19.98
N PHE A 325 15.50 24.69 19.85
CA PHE A 325 14.59 23.68 19.28
C PHE A 325 14.93 23.38 17.82
N SER A 326 15.24 24.39 17.00
CA SER A 326 15.65 24.18 15.60
C SER A 326 17.06 23.61 15.47
N TRP A 327 17.91 23.78 16.49
CA TRP A 327 19.23 23.17 16.58
C TRP A 327 19.17 21.71 17.05
N THR A 328 18.21 21.35 17.91
CA THR A 328 18.00 19.97 18.39
C THR A 328 17.04 19.16 17.53
N TYR A 329 16.07 19.81 16.88
CA TYR A 329 15.00 19.18 16.12
C TYR A 329 14.94 19.76 14.72
N GLU A 330 14.91 18.88 13.72
CA GLU A 330 14.70 19.24 12.33
C GLU A 330 13.20 19.29 12.05
N VAL A 331 12.63 20.50 12.05
CA VAL A 331 11.19 20.71 11.86
C VAL A 331 10.85 20.57 10.37
N HIS A 332 10.14 19.49 10.02
CA HIS A 332 9.51 19.34 8.72
C HIS A 332 8.03 19.73 8.80
N VAL A 333 7.67 20.81 8.11
CA VAL A 333 6.27 21.24 7.95
C VAL A 333 5.91 21.09 6.47
N GLU A 334 4.99 20.17 6.18
CA GLU A 334 4.44 19.98 4.84
C GLU A 334 2.98 20.42 4.83
N ILE A 335 2.69 21.50 4.10
CA ILE A 335 1.34 22.04 3.95
C ILE A 335 0.96 21.89 2.48
N GLN A 336 -0.12 21.17 2.22
CA GLN A 336 -0.68 21.02 0.88
C GLN A 336 -2.11 21.53 0.85
N LEU A 337 -2.40 22.42 -0.10
CA LEU A 337 -3.70 23.03 -0.29
C LEU A 337 -4.23 22.63 -1.66
N PHE A 338 -5.36 21.93 -1.69
CA PHE A 338 -5.98 21.47 -2.93
C PHE A 338 -7.30 22.19 -3.18
N SER A 339 -7.44 22.77 -4.37
CA SER A 339 -8.73 23.26 -4.85
C SER A 339 -9.63 22.07 -5.20
N ARG A 340 -10.84 22.03 -4.65
CA ARG A 340 -11.84 20.98 -4.93
C ARG A 340 -12.17 20.86 -6.43
N GLY A 341 -12.15 21.98 -7.16
CA GLY A 341 -12.38 21.99 -8.62
C GLY A 341 -11.26 21.31 -9.40
N TRP A 342 -10.01 21.50 -8.97
CA TRP A 342 -8.84 20.86 -9.56
C TRP A 342 -8.84 19.34 -9.31
N VAL A 343 -9.20 18.88 -8.11
CA VAL A 343 -9.25 17.44 -7.78
C VAL A 343 -10.22 16.66 -8.68
N ARG A 344 -11.40 17.24 -9.02
CA ARG A 344 -12.35 16.62 -9.96
C ARG A 344 -11.81 16.49 -11.39
N GLN A 345 -10.95 17.40 -11.81
CA GLN A 345 -10.34 17.39 -13.15
C GLN A 345 -9.01 16.63 -13.20
N ALA A 346 -8.37 16.42 -12.05
CA ALA A 346 -7.07 15.76 -11.93
C ALA A 346 -7.15 14.23 -11.88
N ILE A 347 -8.35 13.62 -11.77
CA ILE A 347 -8.52 12.18 -11.97
C ILE A 347 -8.29 11.89 -13.45
N LEU A 348 -7.04 11.57 -13.79
CA LEU A 348 -6.69 11.17 -15.14
C LEU A 348 -7.49 9.90 -15.49
N PRO A 349 -8.33 9.93 -16.55
CA PRO A 349 -8.99 8.73 -17.04
C PRO A 349 -7.91 7.71 -17.42
N VAL A 350 -8.12 6.45 -17.05
CA VAL A 350 -7.22 5.38 -17.46
C VAL A 350 -7.38 5.22 -18.97
N ARG A 351 -6.35 5.61 -19.72
CA ARG A 351 -6.32 5.43 -21.17
C ARG A 351 -6.11 3.94 -21.47
N GLN A 352 -6.65 3.48 -22.59
CA GLN A 352 -6.30 2.16 -23.08
C GLN A 352 -4.82 2.14 -23.47
N ALA A 353 -4.16 1.01 -23.24
CA ALA A 353 -2.80 0.78 -23.70
C ALA A 353 -2.80 0.61 -25.21
N SER A 354 -1.63 0.72 -25.83
CA SER A 354 -1.48 0.44 -27.24
C SER A 354 -1.97 -0.97 -27.55
N SER A 355 -2.85 -1.09 -28.54
CA SER A 355 -3.27 -2.37 -29.09
C SER A 355 -2.11 -3.16 -29.73
N SER A 356 -0.97 -2.49 -30.00
CA SER A 356 0.15 -3.06 -30.76
C SER A 356 1.38 -3.44 -29.94
N CYS A 357 1.58 -2.90 -28.73
CA CYS A 357 2.81 -3.14 -27.96
C CYS A 357 2.83 -4.54 -27.33
N PHE A 358 1.66 -5.06 -26.94
CA PHE A 358 1.50 -6.39 -26.36
C PHE A 358 0.99 -7.44 -27.34
N ASP A 359 1.01 -7.13 -28.65
CA ASP A 359 0.63 -8.08 -29.70
C ASP A 359 1.64 -9.25 -29.73
N PRO A 360 1.19 -10.51 -29.56
CA PRO A 360 2.07 -11.68 -29.62
C PRO A 360 2.88 -11.79 -30.92
N SER A 361 2.32 -11.36 -32.06
CA SER A 361 3.01 -11.41 -33.35
C SER A 361 4.19 -10.43 -33.39
N ARG A 362 4.01 -9.24 -32.83
CA ARG A 362 5.08 -8.24 -32.69
C ARG A 362 6.15 -8.74 -31.74
N ILE A 363 5.76 -9.26 -30.58
CA ILE A 363 6.69 -9.80 -29.58
C ILE A 363 7.50 -10.96 -30.20
N ALA A 364 6.86 -11.86 -30.95
CA ALA A 364 7.55 -12.96 -31.61
C ALA A 364 8.52 -12.51 -32.71
N SER A 365 8.27 -11.37 -33.34
CA SER A 365 9.15 -10.78 -34.37
C SER A 365 10.27 -9.90 -33.80
N SER A 366 10.28 -9.64 -32.50
CA SER A 366 11.25 -8.76 -31.84
C SER A 366 12.41 -9.54 -31.21
N SER A 367 13.43 -8.83 -30.71
CA SER A 367 14.53 -9.40 -29.94
C SER A 367 14.18 -9.61 -28.46
N TYR A 368 12.90 -9.50 -28.08
CA TYR A 368 12.48 -9.65 -26.69
C TYR A 368 12.56 -11.12 -26.27
N ASN A 369 13.37 -11.41 -25.25
CA ASN A 369 13.63 -12.77 -24.81
C ASN A 369 12.48 -13.30 -23.95
N THR A 370 11.45 -13.87 -24.60
CA THR A 370 10.29 -14.41 -23.91
C THR A 370 10.64 -15.60 -23.00
N SER A 371 11.72 -16.34 -23.29
CA SER A 371 12.15 -17.49 -22.50
C SER A 371 12.64 -17.06 -21.13
N LEU A 372 13.44 -15.98 -21.05
CA LEU A 372 13.86 -15.39 -19.77
C LEU A 372 12.63 -14.91 -18.97
N THR A 373 11.70 -14.22 -19.62
CA THR A 373 10.55 -13.59 -18.92
C THR A 373 9.51 -14.58 -18.39
N LYS A 374 9.48 -15.79 -18.97
CA LYS A 374 8.59 -16.89 -18.56
C LYS A 374 9.29 -17.91 -17.66
N ALA A 375 10.59 -17.76 -17.46
CA ALA A 375 11.35 -18.62 -16.56
C ALA A 375 10.82 -18.46 -15.11
N PRO A 376 10.86 -19.54 -14.32
CA PRO A 376 10.55 -19.43 -12.90
C PRO A 376 11.59 -18.53 -12.23
N ALA A 377 11.12 -17.56 -11.45
CA ALA A 377 11.98 -16.67 -10.68
C ALA A 377 12.27 -17.26 -9.30
N PHE A 378 13.52 -17.18 -8.86
CA PHE A 378 13.94 -17.50 -7.50
C PHE A 378 13.56 -16.40 -6.51
N VAL A 379 13.72 -15.15 -6.94
CA VAL A 379 13.39 -13.98 -6.13
C VAL A 379 12.16 -13.34 -6.75
N ASP A 380 11.03 -13.35 -6.04
CA ASP A 380 9.81 -12.72 -6.49
C ASP A 380 9.41 -11.57 -5.56
N VAL A 381 9.64 -10.33 -6.02
CA VAL A 381 9.26 -9.13 -5.29
C VAL A 381 7.89 -8.66 -5.79
N HIS A 382 6.91 -8.62 -4.89
CA HIS A 382 5.58 -8.09 -5.19
C HIS A 382 5.32 -6.83 -4.39
N ALA A 383 4.69 -5.85 -5.05
CA ALA A 383 4.15 -4.70 -4.35
C ALA A 383 2.92 -5.15 -3.56
N GLY A 384 3.06 -5.29 -2.26
CA GLY A 384 1.99 -5.69 -1.36
C GLY A 384 2.31 -5.27 0.07
N MET A 385 1.40 -4.53 0.68
CA MET A 385 1.48 -3.93 2.02
C MET A 385 2.39 -2.69 2.14
N ASN A 386 1.84 -1.63 2.75
CA ASN A 386 2.65 -0.49 3.18
C ASN A 386 3.54 -0.92 4.35
N MET A 387 4.80 -0.49 4.34
CA MET A 387 5.76 -0.73 5.43
C MET A 387 6.07 0.60 6.15
N PRO A 388 5.16 1.11 7.00
CA PRO A 388 5.24 2.46 7.54
C PRO A 388 6.17 2.58 8.76
N LEU A 389 6.71 1.49 9.30
CA LEU A 389 7.51 1.51 10.54
C LEU A 389 9.01 1.39 10.26
N GLY A 390 9.78 2.10 11.09
CA GLY A 390 11.24 2.32 11.05
C GLY A 390 12.07 1.47 10.10
N ARG A 391 12.17 0.16 10.40
CA ARG A 391 13.11 -0.77 9.75
C ARG A 391 12.46 -1.75 8.78
N ASP A 392 11.14 -1.85 8.74
CA ASP A 392 10.41 -2.91 8.03
C ASP A 392 10.87 -3.06 6.57
N CYS A 393 11.02 -1.95 5.85
CA CYS A 393 11.45 -1.98 4.46
C CYS A 393 12.92 -2.45 4.33
N TYR A 394 13.81 -1.98 5.20
CA TYR A 394 15.21 -2.39 5.19
C TYR A 394 15.37 -3.87 5.58
N ASP A 395 14.60 -4.35 6.55
CA ASP A 395 14.61 -5.75 6.97
C ASP A 395 13.99 -6.64 5.87
N PHE A 396 12.96 -6.17 5.16
CA PHE A 396 12.45 -6.82 3.96
C PHE A 396 13.53 -6.92 2.86
N ALA A 397 14.22 -5.82 2.55
CA ALA A 397 15.33 -5.82 1.59
C ALA A 397 16.45 -6.79 2.01
N ALA A 398 16.68 -6.94 3.32
CA ALA A 398 17.66 -7.88 3.88
C ALA A 398 17.31 -9.36 3.64
N THR A 399 16.03 -9.70 3.42
CA THR A 399 15.61 -11.09 3.17
C THR A 399 16.06 -11.62 1.81
N LEU A 400 16.35 -10.72 0.86
CA LEU A 400 16.82 -11.11 -0.46
C LEU A 400 18.30 -11.49 -0.41
N PRO A 401 18.79 -12.34 -1.34
CA PRO A 401 20.21 -12.71 -1.38
C PRO A 401 21.09 -11.52 -1.80
N ARG A 402 22.37 -11.52 -1.38
CA ARG A 402 23.33 -10.46 -1.71
C ARG A 402 23.95 -10.61 -3.10
N HIS A 403 24.03 -11.85 -3.59
CA HIS A 403 24.54 -12.24 -4.90
C HIS A 403 23.56 -13.22 -5.56
N PRO A 404 23.56 -13.34 -6.90
CA PRO A 404 22.77 -14.36 -7.58
C PRO A 404 23.00 -15.77 -7.02
N LEU A 405 21.92 -16.52 -6.87
CA LEU A 405 21.94 -17.89 -6.39
C LEU A 405 22.11 -18.87 -7.57
N PRO A 406 22.73 -20.05 -7.35
CA PRO A 406 22.77 -21.10 -8.36
C PRO A 406 21.36 -21.49 -8.82
N GLY A 407 21.15 -21.50 -10.14
CA GLY A 407 19.86 -21.82 -10.75
C GLY A 407 19.01 -20.61 -11.14
N MET A 408 19.35 -19.40 -10.68
CA MET A 408 18.68 -18.17 -11.15
C MET A 408 18.81 -18.02 -12.67
N VAL A 409 17.71 -17.64 -13.32
CA VAL A 409 17.66 -17.47 -14.78
C VAL A 409 17.83 -15.98 -15.10
N LEU A 410 19.08 -15.58 -15.33
CA LEU A 410 19.47 -14.19 -15.56
C LEU A 410 19.99 -13.97 -16.99
N PRO A 411 19.99 -12.73 -17.49
CA PRO A 411 20.74 -12.40 -18.69
C PRO A 411 22.20 -12.79 -18.52
N GLU A 412 22.80 -13.40 -19.56
CA GLU A 412 24.23 -13.78 -19.57
C GLU A 412 25.13 -12.58 -19.24
N HIS A 413 24.74 -11.40 -19.72
CA HIS A 413 25.46 -10.15 -19.49
C HIS A 413 24.48 -9.02 -19.18
N SER A 414 24.68 -8.33 -18.07
CA SER A 414 23.87 -7.20 -17.62
C SER A 414 24.57 -5.87 -17.91
N ILE A 415 23.91 -5.00 -18.67
CA ILE A 415 24.45 -3.68 -19.01
C ILE A 415 23.85 -2.64 -18.06
N PHE A 416 24.70 -1.88 -17.39
CA PHE A 416 24.34 -0.71 -16.61
C PHE A 416 24.45 0.53 -17.49
N HIS A 417 23.42 1.36 -17.46
CA HIS A 417 23.35 2.60 -18.23
C HIS A 417 23.25 3.78 -17.30
N THR A 418 24.10 4.77 -17.53
CA THR A 418 24.00 6.09 -16.88
C THR A 418 24.21 7.19 -17.91
N TYR A 419 23.73 8.39 -17.64
CA TYR A 419 23.73 9.50 -18.61
C TYR A 419 24.22 10.79 -17.99
N TRP A 420 25.12 11.48 -18.69
CA TRP A 420 25.66 12.77 -18.25
C TRP A 420 25.63 13.83 -19.35
N ARG A 421 25.15 15.01 -18.96
CA ARG A 421 25.15 16.21 -19.78
C ARG A 421 26.30 17.14 -19.39
N ASN A 422 27.44 16.93 -20.05
CA ASN A 422 28.66 17.69 -19.81
C ASN A 422 28.53 19.18 -20.21
N ASP A 423 27.57 19.51 -21.06
CA ASP A 423 27.26 20.90 -21.42
C ASP A 423 26.51 21.66 -20.31
N LEU A 424 25.92 20.97 -19.34
CA LEU A 424 25.25 21.58 -18.19
C LEU A 424 26.16 21.65 -16.97
N LEU A 425 26.86 20.57 -16.65
CA LEU A 425 27.77 20.50 -15.51
C LEU A 425 28.97 19.61 -15.85
N PRO A 426 30.22 20.03 -15.58
CA PRO A 426 31.37 19.17 -15.77
C PRO A 426 31.32 17.96 -14.84
N LEU A 427 31.93 16.85 -15.27
CA LEU A 427 32.18 15.72 -14.38
C LEU A 427 33.08 16.14 -13.21
N SER A 428 32.75 15.65 -12.01
CA SER A 428 33.53 15.85 -10.79
C SER A 428 33.88 14.51 -10.13
N ASP A 429 34.71 14.56 -9.08
CA ASP A 429 35.12 13.36 -8.32
C ASP A 429 33.91 12.55 -7.84
N ARG A 430 32.80 13.22 -7.51
CA ARG A 430 31.57 12.54 -7.13
C ARG A 430 31.04 11.63 -8.24
N GLN A 431 31.02 12.07 -9.50
CA GLN A 431 30.55 11.20 -10.60
C GLN A 431 31.50 10.02 -10.81
N ILE A 432 32.79 10.18 -10.51
CA ILE A 432 33.76 9.08 -10.51
C ILE A 432 33.42 8.08 -9.41
N ASP A 433 33.15 8.53 -8.19
CA ASP A 433 32.74 7.66 -7.07
C ASP A 433 31.49 6.84 -7.43
N LEU A 434 30.54 7.44 -8.14
CA LEU A 434 29.32 6.76 -8.59
C LEU A 434 29.64 5.67 -9.63
N LEU A 435 30.47 5.96 -10.63
CA LEU A 435 30.91 4.95 -11.60
C LEU A 435 31.67 3.81 -10.93
N GLN A 436 32.58 4.13 -10.01
CA GLN A 436 33.32 3.13 -9.24
C GLN A 436 32.39 2.29 -8.38
N SER A 437 31.38 2.90 -7.76
CA SER A 437 30.40 2.15 -6.96
C SER A 437 29.71 1.07 -7.78
N ILE A 438 29.44 1.29 -9.06
CA ILE A 438 28.88 0.27 -9.96
C ILE A 438 29.95 -0.75 -10.36
N LEU A 439 31.08 -0.29 -10.91
CA LEU A 439 32.09 -1.16 -11.51
C LEU A 439 32.79 -2.07 -10.50
N ALA A 440 32.93 -1.61 -9.25
CA ALA A 440 33.60 -2.34 -8.18
C ALA A 440 32.69 -3.29 -7.40
N THR A 441 31.38 -3.01 -7.31
CA THR A 441 30.44 -3.83 -6.52
C THR A 441 29.68 -4.86 -7.33
N GLN A 442 29.58 -4.65 -8.65
CA GLN A 442 28.88 -5.57 -9.55
C GLN A 442 29.87 -6.55 -10.20
N ASP A 443 29.41 -7.79 -10.40
CA ASP A 443 30.18 -8.91 -10.92
C ASP A 443 31.00 -8.58 -12.16
N ARG A 444 32.27 -8.99 -12.13
CA ARG A 444 33.26 -8.59 -13.12
C ARG A 444 33.00 -9.19 -14.51
N GLU A 445 32.56 -10.43 -14.57
CA GLU A 445 32.45 -11.16 -15.83
C GLU A 445 31.10 -10.95 -16.50
N ALA A 446 30.06 -10.71 -15.70
CA ALA A 446 28.69 -10.62 -16.18
C ALA A 446 28.15 -9.18 -16.31
N THR A 447 28.96 -8.14 -16.07
CA THR A 447 28.47 -6.76 -16.10
C THR A 447 29.39 -5.76 -16.79
N SER A 448 28.77 -4.77 -17.43
CA SER A 448 29.45 -3.61 -18.02
C SER A 448 28.64 -2.33 -17.82
N VAL A 449 29.31 -1.19 -17.82
CA VAL A 449 28.72 0.14 -17.72
C VAL A 449 28.88 0.90 -19.03
N ILE A 450 27.81 1.54 -19.48
CA ILE A 450 27.81 2.52 -20.56
C ILE A 450 27.47 3.88 -19.97
N LEU A 451 28.43 4.80 -20.03
CA LEU A 451 28.23 6.22 -19.76
C LEU A 451 27.79 6.93 -21.04
N TRP A 452 26.52 7.28 -21.10
CA TRP A 452 25.92 8.01 -22.20
C TRP A 452 26.17 9.51 -22.04
N THR A 453 26.33 10.22 -23.15
CA THR A 453 26.46 11.68 -23.17
C THR A 453 25.76 12.31 -24.37
N ASN A 454 25.36 13.57 -24.24
CA ASN A 454 24.85 14.37 -25.36
C ASN A 454 25.97 14.99 -26.22
N ALA A 455 27.24 14.82 -25.84
CA ALA A 455 28.35 15.31 -26.64
C ALA A 455 28.34 14.64 -28.04
N PRO A 456 28.60 15.37 -29.14
CA PRO A 456 28.59 14.80 -30.49
C PRO A 456 29.60 13.66 -30.69
N GLN A 457 30.70 13.69 -29.93
CA GLN A 457 31.75 12.68 -29.95
C GLN A 457 32.03 12.20 -28.52
N PRO A 458 32.21 10.90 -28.28
CA PRO A 458 32.54 10.37 -26.95
C PRO A 458 33.86 10.92 -26.38
N SER A 459 34.79 11.35 -27.26
CA SER A 459 36.08 11.94 -26.89
C SER A 459 35.96 13.12 -25.94
N ALA A 460 34.85 13.88 -26.02
CA ALA A 460 34.57 14.98 -25.11
C ALA A 460 34.54 14.57 -23.62
N LEU A 461 34.27 13.30 -23.32
CA LEU A 461 34.32 12.74 -21.97
C LEU A 461 35.52 11.80 -21.79
N THR A 462 35.86 10.95 -22.77
CA THR A 462 36.94 9.97 -22.59
C THR A 462 38.33 10.59 -22.42
N ASP A 463 38.51 11.81 -22.93
CA ASP A 463 39.78 12.52 -22.86
C ASP A 463 39.90 13.36 -21.57
N LEU A 464 38.86 13.37 -20.73
CA LEU A 464 38.89 14.07 -19.45
C LEU A 464 39.88 13.38 -18.50
N PRO A 465 40.84 14.12 -17.91
CA PRO A 465 41.84 13.54 -17.00
C PRO A 465 41.25 12.80 -15.81
N ILE A 466 40.04 13.19 -15.39
CA ILE A 466 39.32 12.60 -14.27
C ILE A 466 38.68 11.24 -14.61
N LEU A 467 38.30 11.02 -15.88
CA LEU A 467 37.64 9.78 -16.33
C LEU A 467 38.63 8.78 -16.94
N ARG A 468 39.72 9.28 -17.55
CA ARG A 468 40.72 8.45 -18.22
C ARG A 468 41.28 7.29 -17.36
N PRO A 469 41.64 7.50 -16.08
CA PRO A 469 42.14 6.42 -15.23
C PRO A 469 41.12 5.28 -15.03
N LEU A 470 39.82 5.59 -14.98
CA LEU A 470 38.77 4.57 -14.88
C LEU A 470 38.64 3.78 -16.18
N LEU A 471 38.68 4.45 -17.32
CA LEU A 471 38.61 3.79 -18.63
C LEU A 471 39.78 2.83 -18.84
N ASP A 472 40.98 3.25 -18.47
CA ASP A 472 42.17 2.41 -18.58
C ASP A 472 42.12 1.22 -17.59
N LEU A 473 41.57 1.42 -16.38
CA LEU A 473 41.44 0.38 -15.37
C LEU A 473 40.41 -0.70 -15.75
N TYR A 474 39.22 -0.28 -16.18
CA TYR A 474 38.11 -1.21 -16.42
C TYR A 474 38.04 -1.69 -17.87
N GLY A 475 38.75 -1.05 -18.80
CA GLY A 475 38.80 -1.42 -20.21
C GLY A 475 37.40 -1.56 -20.80
N GLY A 476 37.13 -2.70 -21.45
CA GLY A 476 35.84 -2.99 -22.09
C GLY A 476 34.62 -2.99 -21.16
N ARG A 477 34.80 -3.04 -19.83
CA ARG A 477 33.68 -2.94 -18.87
C ARG A 477 33.13 -1.53 -18.72
N LEU A 478 33.89 -0.47 -19.05
CA LEU A 478 33.39 0.91 -19.01
C LEU A 478 33.54 1.53 -20.39
N THR A 479 32.41 1.87 -21.02
CA THR A 479 32.40 2.52 -22.33
C THR A 479 31.65 3.83 -22.29
N VAL A 480 32.10 4.81 -23.08
CA VAL A 480 31.41 6.08 -23.26
C VAL A 480 30.76 6.12 -24.63
N ARG A 481 29.50 6.53 -24.72
CA ARG A 481 28.75 6.61 -25.98
C ARG A 481 27.97 7.92 -26.09
N SER A 482 27.96 8.49 -27.28
CA SER A 482 27.09 9.61 -27.62
C SER A 482 25.68 9.12 -27.87
N VAL A 483 24.71 9.84 -27.32
CA VAL A 483 23.28 9.57 -27.51
C VAL A 483 22.82 10.15 -28.84
N ASP A 484 22.37 9.28 -29.73
CA ASP A 484 21.61 9.66 -30.92
C ASP A 484 20.15 9.22 -30.74
N LYS A 485 19.31 10.18 -30.31
CA LYS A 485 17.88 9.93 -30.05
C LYS A 485 17.13 9.45 -31.30
N HIS A 486 17.48 9.96 -32.48
CA HIS A 486 16.84 9.55 -33.74
C HIS A 486 17.22 8.12 -34.11
N ALA A 487 18.50 7.76 -33.98
CA ALA A 487 18.94 6.40 -34.24
C ALA A 487 18.32 5.38 -33.27
N LEU A 488 18.21 5.74 -31.98
CA LEU A 488 17.60 4.89 -30.94
C LEU A 488 16.08 4.75 -31.08
N ALA A 489 15.41 5.75 -31.68
CA ALA A 489 13.95 5.74 -31.84
C ALA A 489 13.45 4.94 -33.05
N ARG A 490 14.33 4.50 -33.97
CA ARG A 490 13.95 3.70 -35.14
C ARG A 490 13.23 2.41 -34.75
N GLY A 491 12.11 2.13 -35.42
CA GLY A 491 11.25 0.98 -35.12
C GLY A 491 10.39 1.12 -33.86
N THR A 492 10.36 2.31 -33.24
CA THR A 492 9.58 2.58 -32.03
C THR A 492 8.44 3.57 -32.32
N PRO A 493 7.42 3.69 -31.44
CA PRO A 493 6.38 4.71 -31.58
C PRO A 493 6.88 6.16 -31.61
N MET A 494 8.14 6.40 -31.23
CA MET A 494 8.77 7.72 -31.24
C MET A 494 9.53 8.03 -32.54
N GLU A 495 9.61 7.10 -33.49
CA GLU A 495 10.33 7.32 -34.76
C GLU A 495 9.80 8.55 -35.50
N GLY A 496 10.70 9.49 -35.84
CA GLY A 496 10.34 10.74 -36.52
C GLY A 496 9.53 11.72 -35.67
N HIS A 497 9.32 11.46 -34.36
CA HIS A 497 8.52 12.33 -33.51
C HIS A 497 9.29 13.58 -33.08
N LYS A 498 8.64 14.75 -33.11
CA LYS A 498 9.23 16.06 -32.77
C LYS A 498 9.85 16.17 -31.36
N LEU A 499 9.44 15.31 -30.42
CA LEU A 499 10.03 15.30 -29.07
C LEU A 499 11.45 14.72 -29.06
N LEU A 500 11.89 14.04 -30.12
CA LEU A 500 13.28 13.58 -30.24
C LEU A 500 14.26 14.76 -30.26
N ASP A 501 13.84 15.93 -30.72
CA ASP A 501 14.66 17.15 -30.76
C ASP A 501 14.59 17.97 -29.46
N LEU A 502 13.83 17.49 -28.47
CA LEU A 502 13.70 18.17 -27.19
C LEU A 502 15.02 18.10 -26.40
N ALA A 503 15.54 19.26 -26.02
CA ALA A 503 16.64 19.39 -25.08
C ALA A 503 16.24 20.46 -24.05
N ASP A 504 16.04 20.06 -22.79
CA ASP A 504 15.76 21.01 -21.71
C ASP A 504 17.04 21.43 -20.98
N LYS A 505 16.97 22.54 -20.25
CA LYS A 505 18.15 23.12 -19.58
C LYS A 505 18.58 22.37 -18.31
N GLN A 506 17.78 21.42 -17.83
CA GLN A 506 18.01 20.72 -16.56
C GLN A 506 18.24 19.22 -16.74
N ALA A 507 18.24 18.74 -17.98
CA ALA A 507 18.36 17.33 -18.35
C ALA A 507 17.22 16.41 -17.86
N TRP A 508 16.07 16.98 -17.48
CA TRP A 508 15.00 16.20 -16.85
C TRP A 508 14.16 15.47 -17.87
N VAL A 509 13.70 16.22 -18.88
CA VAL A 509 12.76 15.70 -19.86
C VAL A 509 13.51 14.91 -20.91
N ASP A 510 14.62 15.43 -21.43
CA ASP A 510 15.45 14.66 -22.36
C ASP A 510 16.04 13.40 -21.70
N GLY A 511 16.44 13.45 -20.42
CA GLY A 511 16.93 12.33 -19.64
C GLY A 511 15.92 11.17 -19.55
N ASP A 512 14.65 11.48 -19.24
CA ASP A 512 13.56 10.48 -19.23
C ASP A 512 13.39 9.80 -20.60
N LEU A 513 13.47 10.56 -21.70
CA LEU A 513 13.37 10.01 -23.06
C LEU A 513 14.58 9.13 -23.40
N VAL A 514 15.80 9.61 -23.11
CA VAL A 514 17.03 8.85 -23.35
C VAL A 514 17.02 7.53 -22.58
N ARG A 515 16.59 7.55 -21.31
CA ARG A 515 16.44 6.35 -20.48
C ARG A 515 15.65 5.26 -21.18
N ILE A 516 14.43 5.59 -21.61
CA ILE A 516 13.52 4.60 -22.21
C ILE A 516 14.01 4.15 -23.59
N LEU A 517 14.58 5.06 -24.40
CA LEU A 517 15.15 4.72 -25.70
C LEU A 517 16.36 3.79 -25.57
N VAL A 518 17.27 4.06 -24.64
CA VAL A 518 18.45 3.23 -24.38
C VAL A 518 18.04 1.84 -23.91
N LEU A 519 17.16 1.75 -22.91
CA LEU A 519 16.66 0.47 -22.42
C LEU A 519 15.91 -0.31 -23.52
N ASN A 520 15.18 0.37 -24.40
CA ASN A 520 14.51 -0.33 -25.50
C ASN A 520 15.53 -0.90 -26.49
N TYR A 521 16.61 -0.16 -26.75
CA TYR A 521 17.65 -0.53 -27.71
C TYR A 521 18.59 -1.63 -27.21
N LEU A 522 19.00 -1.60 -25.94
CA LEU A 522 20.00 -2.53 -25.37
C LEU A 522 19.47 -3.45 -24.26
N GLY A 523 18.34 -3.12 -23.64
CA GLY A 523 17.91 -3.73 -22.37
C GLY A 523 18.82 -3.30 -21.22
N GLY A 524 18.76 -4.02 -20.10
CA GLY A 524 19.66 -3.82 -18.97
C GLY A 524 19.09 -2.93 -17.87
N ILE A 525 19.97 -2.38 -17.05
CA ILE A 525 19.66 -1.64 -15.84
C ILE A 525 20.02 -0.17 -16.05
N TRP A 526 19.06 0.72 -15.92
CA TRP A 526 19.32 2.14 -15.85
C TRP A 526 19.61 2.56 -14.41
N VAL A 527 20.61 3.43 -14.25
CA VAL A 527 20.98 4.08 -12.99
C VAL A 527 21.22 5.56 -13.27
N ASP A 528 20.35 6.42 -12.72
CA ASP A 528 20.56 7.86 -12.78
C ASP A 528 21.90 8.22 -12.17
N PHE A 529 22.58 9.18 -12.78
CA PHE A 529 23.96 9.48 -12.40
C PHE A 529 24.08 10.21 -11.05
N ASP A 530 23.01 10.27 -10.25
CA ASP A 530 22.97 10.71 -8.84
C ASP A 530 22.67 9.54 -7.88
N THR A 531 22.88 8.30 -8.30
CA THR A 531 22.60 7.12 -7.49
C THR A 531 23.89 6.36 -7.18
N ILE A 532 24.25 6.25 -5.90
CA ILE A 532 25.45 5.52 -5.47
C ILE A 532 25.08 4.10 -5.08
N LEU A 533 25.78 3.11 -5.62
CA LEU A 533 25.52 1.71 -5.28
C LEU A 533 26.23 1.33 -3.97
N THR A 534 25.58 0.47 -3.21
CA THR A 534 26.17 -0.22 -2.07
C THR A 534 26.77 -1.55 -2.54
N ARG A 535 27.16 -2.43 -1.61
CA ARG A 535 27.84 -3.70 -1.90
C ARG A 535 26.91 -4.86 -2.27
N ARG A 536 25.69 -4.60 -2.77
CA ARG A 536 24.75 -5.65 -3.17
C ARG A 536 24.71 -5.79 -4.70
N ASP A 537 24.70 -7.03 -5.18
CA ASP A 537 24.60 -7.31 -6.60
C ASP A 537 23.15 -7.11 -7.08
N LEU A 538 22.95 -6.19 -8.04
CA LEU A 538 21.64 -5.87 -8.59
C LEU A 538 21.09 -6.97 -9.51
N ARG A 539 21.93 -7.89 -10.00
CA ARG A 539 21.49 -9.01 -10.83
C ARG A 539 20.52 -9.93 -10.09
N VAL A 540 20.52 -9.93 -8.76
CA VAL A 540 19.50 -10.62 -7.93
C VAL A 540 18.08 -10.18 -8.28
N LEU A 541 17.91 -8.94 -8.76
CA LEU A 541 16.62 -8.38 -9.16
C LEU A 541 16.39 -8.50 -10.68
N GLY A 542 17.30 -9.17 -11.40
CA GLY A 542 17.32 -9.24 -12.86
C GLY A 542 16.33 -10.24 -13.47
N GLU A 543 15.67 -11.09 -12.68
CA GLU A 543 14.65 -12.03 -13.18
C GLU A 543 13.36 -11.30 -13.59
N HIS A 544 13.14 -10.09 -13.06
CA HIS A 544 11.94 -9.28 -13.31
C HIS A 544 12.28 -7.97 -14.01
N GLU A 545 11.34 -7.45 -14.78
CA GLU A 545 11.36 -6.06 -15.23
C GLU A 545 10.69 -5.17 -14.18
N TRP A 546 11.33 -4.06 -13.81
CA TRP A 546 10.90 -3.26 -12.68
C TRP A 546 11.25 -1.78 -12.78
N VAL A 547 10.50 -1.00 -12.00
CA VAL A 547 10.69 0.44 -11.77
C VAL A 547 10.73 0.68 -10.26
N THR A 548 11.58 1.59 -9.77
CA THR A 548 11.62 1.88 -8.33
C THR A 548 10.45 2.74 -7.88
N GLN A 549 10.06 2.58 -6.62
CA GLN A 549 9.12 3.46 -5.94
C GLN A 549 9.80 4.78 -5.56
N TRP A 550 9.11 5.92 -5.72
CA TRP A 550 9.67 7.24 -5.40
C TRP A 550 9.61 7.55 -3.89
N ASP A 551 8.44 7.45 -3.26
CA ASP A 551 8.21 7.80 -1.86
C ASP A 551 7.71 6.63 -1.00
N CYS A 552 8.04 6.66 0.29
CA CYS A 552 7.49 5.74 1.29
C CYS A 552 6.14 6.20 1.87
N TYR A 553 5.68 7.40 1.51
CA TYR A 553 4.37 7.85 1.92
C TYR A 553 3.34 7.20 1.01
N GLY A 554 2.43 6.44 1.61
CA GLY A 554 1.24 6.01 0.89
C GLY A 554 0.49 7.22 0.33
N ALA A 555 -0.24 6.97 -0.75
CA ALA A 555 -1.31 7.73 -1.44
C ALA A 555 -2.06 8.89 -0.71
N LEU A 556 -1.93 9.07 0.61
CA LEU A 556 -2.59 10.08 1.42
C LEU A 556 -1.88 11.45 1.48
N HIS A 557 -0.57 11.56 1.19
CA HIS A 557 0.19 12.75 1.60
C HIS A 557 1.02 13.48 0.53
N LYS A 558 1.17 12.94 -0.68
CA LYS A 558 1.76 13.66 -1.83
C LYS A 558 0.97 13.37 -3.09
N VAL A 559 0.92 14.33 -4.02
CA VAL A 559 0.29 14.17 -5.33
C VAL A 559 1.03 13.09 -6.12
N TYR A 560 0.56 11.85 -5.99
CA TYR A 560 0.77 10.65 -6.81
C TYR A 560 1.85 10.74 -7.90
N GLN A 561 3.09 10.50 -7.48
CA GLN A 561 4.18 10.03 -8.34
C GLN A 561 4.79 8.79 -7.69
N PRO A 562 4.06 7.65 -7.63
CA PRO A 562 4.53 6.49 -6.87
C PRO A 562 5.80 5.88 -7.43
N LEU A 563 6.19 6.19 -8.67
CA LEU A 563 7.27 5.54 -9.39
C LEU A 563 8.35 6.54 -9.77
N ASN A 564 9.61 6.09 -9.71
CA ASN A 564 10.82 6.82 -10.04
C ASN A 564 11.60 6.06 -11.13
N GLY A 565 12.18 6.79 -12.08
CA GLY A 565 13.08 6.22 -13.09
C GLY A 565 14.56 6.20 -12.68
N ALA A 566 14.90 6.61 -11.45
CA ALA A 566 16.26 6.68 -10.95
C ALA A 566 16.98 5.34 -11.06
N MET A 567 16.24 4.26 -10.84
CA MET A 567 16.68 2.93 -11.24
C MET A 567 15.52 2.17 -11.87
N MET A 568 15.80 1.46 -12.95
CA MET A 568 14.85 0.54 -13.57
C MET A 568 15.56 -0.54 -14.38
N HIS A 569 14.92 -1.69 -14.52
CA HIS A 569 15.44 -2.81 -15.30
C HIS A 569 14.38 -3.27 -16.29
N PHE A 570 14.77 -3.38 -17.57
CA PHE A 570 13.93 -3.91 -18.62
C PHE A 570 14.76 -4.70 -19.63
N TYR A 571 14.13 -5.71 -20.23
CA TYR A 571 14.75 -6.45 -21.32
C TYR A 571 14.69 -5.65 -22.62
N ARG A 572 15.62 -5.97 -23.53
CA ARG A 572 15.69 -5.35 -24.85
C ARG A 572 14.37 -5.52 -25.60
N GLN A 573 13.85 -4.44 -26.18
CA GLN A 573 12.56 -4.41 -26.89
C GLN A 573 11.35 -4.88 -26.07
N SER A 574 11.38 -4.65 -24.76
CA SER A 574 10.26 -4.95 -23.86
C SER A 574 8.93 -4.32 -24.31
N PRO A 575 7.80 -5.05 -24.25
CA PRO A 575 6.48 -4.49 -24.57
C PRO A 575 6.10 -3.37 -23.58
N TYR A 576 6.63 -3.37 -22.36
CA TYR A 576 6.44 -2.26 -21.41
C TYR A 576 7.13 -0.98 -21.89
N LEU A 577 8.37 -1.08 -22.39
CA LEU A 577 9.10 0.07 -22.95
C LEU A 577 8.45 0.57 -24.23
N CYS A 578 7.94 -0.33 -25.08
CA CYS A 578 7.11 0.05 -26.22
C CYS A 578 5.91 0.89 -25.80
N GLU A 579 5.19 0.46 -24.76
CA GLU A 579 4.02 1.17 -24.25
C GLU A 579 4.40 2.53 -23.65
N MET A 580 5.53 2.61 -22.92
CA MET A 580 6.06 3.89 -22.44
C MET A 580 6.36 4.86 -23.60
N LEU A 581 7.03 4.39 -24.66
CA LEU A 581 7.32 5.19 -25.86
C LEU A 581 6.04 5.59 -26.60
N HIS A 582 5.05 4.70 -26.68
CA HIS A 582 3.74 5.00 -27.25
C HIS A 582 3.02 6.11 -26.46
N GLN A 583 3.01 6.02 -25.13
CA GLN A 583 2.43 7.04 -24.27
C GLN A 583 3.19 8.37 -24.38
N MET A 584 4.53 8.35 -24.51
CA MET A 584 5.33 9.55 -24.78
C MET A 584 4.97 10.23 -26.11
N ALA A 585 4.66 9.45 -27.16
CA ALA A 585 4.29 9.96 -28.48
C ALA A 585 2.85 10.50 -28.54
N THR A 586 1.91 9.89 -27.80
CA THR A 586 0.47 10.15 -27.93
C THR A 586 -0.11 11.02 -26.81
N SER A 587 0.57 11.13 -25.67
CA SER A 587 0.12 11.99 -24.57
C SER A 587 0.51 13.45 -24.79
N PRO A 588 -0.18 14.40 -24.12
CA PRO A 588 0.27 15.78 -24.07
C PRO A 588 1.74 15.86 -23.65
N PRO A 589 2.52 16.79 -24.22
CA PRO A 589 3.92 16.95 -23.86
C PRO A 589 4.07 17.29 -22.37
N PRO A 590 5.22 16.96 -21.77
CA PRO A 590 5.48 17.24 -20.37
C PRO A 590 5.43 18.73 -20.05
N ALA A 591 5.16 19.03 -18.78
CA ALA A 591 5.30 20.39 -18.29
C ALA A 591 6.76 20.84 -18.45
N ARG A 592 6.97 22.06 -18.93
CA ARG A 592 8.31 22.62 -19.08
C ARG A 592 9.00 22.69 -17.71
N ASN A 593 10.27 22.31 -17.66
CA ASN A 593 11.09 22.32 -16.43
C ASN A 593 10.41 21.57 -15.27
N SER A 594 9.99 20.33 -15.52
CA SER A 594 9.34 19.48 -14.53
C SER A 594 10.03 18.12 -14.45
N VAL A 595 10.10 17.57 -13.24
CA VAL A 595 10.57 16.21 -12.95
C VAL A 595 9.45 15.17 -13.02
N ASP A 596 8.23 15.59 -13.36
CA ASP A 596 7.03 14.77 -13.30
C ASP A 596 6.79 13.87 -14.52
N TRP A 597 7.58 14.02 -15.60
CA TRP A 597 7.28 13.33 -16.85
C TRP A 597 7.43 11.82 -16.73
N GLY A 598 8.61 11.35 -16.32
CA GLY A 598 8.89 9.93 -16.07
C GLY A 598 7.94 9.33 -15.05
N SER A 599 7.85 9.91 -13.85
CA SER A 599 7.01 9.37 -12.78
C SER A 599 5.51 9.29 -13.15
N ARG A 600 4.97 10.30 -13.84
CA ARG A 600 3.59 10.25 -14.36
C ARG A 600 3.46 9.25 -15.50
N LEU A 601 4.45 9.14 -16.37
CA LEU A 601 4.47 8.17 -17.46
C LEU A 601 4.40 6.74 -16.92
N TYR A 602 5.32 6.37 -16.03
CA TYR A 602 5.38 5.02 -15.46
C TYR A 602 4.09 4.68 -14.74
N HIS A 603 3.55 5.62 -13.96
CA HIS A 603 2.29 5.43 -13.26
C HIS A 603 1.08 5.28 -14.22
N LYS A 604 1.03 6.07 -15.31
CA LYS A 604 -0.01 5.95 -16.35
C LYS A 604 0.05 4.59 -17.04
N VAL A 605 1.24 4.15 -17.44
CA VAL A 605 1.45 2.85 -18.08
C VAL A 605 1.02 1.74 -17.12
N TRP A 606 1.53 1.75 -15.90
CA TRP A 606 1.18 0.75 -14.88
C TRP A 606 -0.35 0.64 -14.66
N ARG A 607 -1.04 1.78 -14.51
CA ARG A 607 -2.52 1.80 -14.37
C ARG A 607 -3.23 1.27 -15.61
N SER A 608 -2.72 1.57 -16.80
CA SER A 608 -3.31 1.12 -18.06
C SER A 608 -3.18 -0.40 -18.22
N LEU A 609 -2.04 -0.98 -17.85
CA LEU A 609 -1.81 -2.43 -17.87
C LEU A 609 -2.77 -3.16 -16.93
N VAL A 610 -2.85 -2.69 -15.67
CA VAL A 610 -3.75 -3.28 -14.67
C VAL A 610 -5.21 -3.23 -15.10
N ALA A 611 -5.66 -2.09 -15.65
CA ALA A 611 -7.04 -1.93 -16.12
C ALA A 611 -7.41 -2.87 -17.29
N GLN A 612 -6.43 -3.36 -18.04
CA GLN A 612 -6.62 -4.30 -19.14
C GLN A 612 -6.30 -5.76 -18.77
N GLY A 613 -6.00 -6.05 -17.51
CA GLY A 613 -5.62 -7.40 -17.08
C GLY A 613 -4.25 -7.85 -17.60
N ILE A 614 -3.40 -6.92 -18.07
CA ILE A 614 -2.02 -7.20 -18.44
C ILE A 614 -1.18 -7.13 -17.16
N LYS A 615 -0.38 -8.17 -16.90
CA LYS A 615 0.56 -8.19 -15.76
C LYS A 615 1.49 -6.97 -15.86
N PRO A 616 1.51 -6.06 -14.88
CA PRO A 616 2.41 -4.92 -14.93
C PRO A 616 3.85 -5.34 -14.59
N PHE A 617 4.81 -4.50 -14.99
CA PHE A 617 6.18 -4.57 -14.45
C PHE A 617 6.19 -4.41 -12.93
N LYS A 618 7.20 -4.97 -12.26
CA LYS A 618 7.31 -4.94 -10.80
C LYS A 618 7.67 -3.55 -10.29
N VAL A 619 7.30 -3.26 -9.05
CA VAL A 619 7.65 -2.02 -8.37
C VAL A 619 8.56 -2.36 -7.21
N LEU A 620 9.81 -1.88 -7.25
CA LEU A 620 10.74 -2.08 -6.15
C LEU A 620 10.45 -1.09 -5.02
N PRO A 621 10.36 -1.53 -3.75
CA PRO A 621 10.12 -0.64 -2.62
C PRO A 621 11.17 0.47 -2.49
N TYR A 622 10.77 1.62 -1.98
CA TYR A 622 11.62 2.83 -1.87
C TYR A 622 12.95 2.58 -1.14
N CYS A 623 13.00 1.64 -0.20
CA CYS A 623 14.21 1.38 0.57
C CYS A 623 15.32 0.72 -0.27
N PHE A 624 15.00 0.09 -1.40
CA PHE A 624 16.03 -0.57 -2.23
C PHE A 624 17.07 0.43 -2.75
N THR A 625 16.65 1.68 -2.94
CA THR A 625 17.48 2.78 -3.45
C THR A 625 17.46 4.01 -2.53
N ASP A 626 16.97 3.87 -1.30
CA ASP A 626 16.69 4.91 -0.31
C ASP A 626 15.98 6.18 -0.84
N GLY A 627 14.69 6.29 -0.54
CA GLY A 627 13.93 7.52 -0.76
C GLY A 627 14.24 8.56 0.31
N VAL A 628 15.26 9.41 0.13
CA VAL A 628 15.57 10.53 1.06
C VAL A 628 14.34 11.43 1.31
N SER A 629 13.32 11.37 0.47
CA SER A 629 12.02 12.03 0.68
C SER A 629 11.17 11.49 1.85
N CYS A 630 11.62 10.47 2.56
CA CYS A 630 10.90 9.76 3.63
C CYS A 630 11.03 10.37 5.04
N ARG A 631 10.23 9.89 6.00
CA ARG A 631 10.35 10.30 7.42
C ARG A 631 11.72 9.90 7.96
N LEU A 632 12.23 10.66 8.93
CA LEU A 632 13.57 10.45 9.53
C LEU A 632 13.77 9.06 10.15
N ASP A 633 12.70 8.41 10.62
CA ASP A 633 12.74 7.05 11.15
C ASP A 633 12.84 5.97 10.05
N ASN A 634 12.40 6.31 8.83
CA ASN A 634 12.25 5.39 7.68
C ASN A 634 13.22 5.68 6.52
N ARG A 635 14.21 6.56 6.71
CA ARG A 635 15.22 6.90 5.69
C ARG A 635 16.64 6.84 6.24
N LEU A 636 17.63 6.76 5.36
CA LEU A 636 19.01 7.02 5.72
C LEU A 636 19.23 8.52 6.07
N PRO A 637 20.20 8.84 6.95
CA PRO A 637 20.55 10.23 7.25
C PRO A 637 20.97 11.01 5.99
N ASP A 638 20.86 12.34 6.02
CA ASP A 638 21.32 13.17 4.88
C ASP A 638 22.79 12.83 4.54
N PRO A 639 23.09 12.36 3.30
CA PRO A 639 24.43 11.99 2.89
C PRO A 639 25.44 13.15 2.91
N PHE A 640 24.98 14.40 2.99
CA PHE A 640 25.83 15.60 2.89
C PHE A 640 26.06 16.35 4.20
N ARG A 641 25.55 15.86 5.35
CA ARG A 641 25.75 16.55 6.64
C ARG A 641 27.10 16.20 7.28
N GLU A 642 27.87 17.24 7.65
CA GLU A 642 29.12 17.09 8.40
C GLU A 642 28.86 16.63 9.85
N GLY A 643 29.49 15.53 10.28
CA GLY A 643 29.55 15.12 11.69
C GLY A 643 28.94 13.75 12.00
N ALA A 644 29.42 12.70 11.33
CA ALA A 644 28.91 11.35 11.49
C ALA A 644 29.89 10.50 12.33
N SER A 645 29.89 10.70 13.64
CA SER A 645 30.50 9.76 14.59
C SER A 645 29.50 9.46 15.70
N GLU A 646 29.60 8.27 16.31
CA GLU A 646 28.73 7.81 17.40
C GLU A 646 28.59 8.89 18.51
N LYS A 647 29.65 9.69 18.73
CA LYS A 647 29.69 10.83 19.68
C LYS A 647 28.65 11.92 19.43
N LYS A 648 28.23 12.19 18.19
CA LYS A 648 27.26 13.27 17.86
C LYS A 648 25.83 12.76 17.67
N TRP A 649 25.66 11.48 17.33
CA TRP A 649 24.36 10.91 16.92
C TRP A 649 23.64 10.14 18.02
N GLY A 650 24.33 9.87 19.15
CA GLY A 650 23.84 9.01 20.22
C GLY A 650 24.28 7.56 20.02
N LYS A 651 24.48 6.86 21.13
CA LYS A 651 24.97 5.48 21.17
C LYS A 651 24.10 4.55 20.31
N GLY A 652 24.71 3.75 19.43
CA GLY A 652 24.01 2.76 18.58
C GLY A 652 23.41 3.26 17.27
N ARG A 653 23.35 4.58 17.03
CA ARG A 653 22.78 5.13 15.78
C ARG A 653 23.70 4.91 14.58
N TRP A 654 25.01 4.87 14.79
CA TRP A 654 25.97 4.59 13.73
C TRP A 654 25.84 3.16 13.21
N GLU A 655 25.66 2.21 14.12
CA GLU A 655 25.44 0.79 13.85
C GLU A 655 24.09 0.55 13.15
N ASP A 656 23.04 1.29 13.54
CA ASP A 656 21.74 1.24 12.85
C ASP A 656 21.88 1.68 11.38
N VAL A 657 22.57 2.80 11.13
CA VAL A 657 22.79 3.31 9.78
C VAL A 657 23.63 2.34 8.96
N LYS A 658 24.70 1.80 9.55
CA LYS A 658 25.51 0.77 8.91
C LYS A 658 24.67 -0.45 8.52
N SER A 659 23.84 -0.94 9.43
CA SER A 659 22.94 -2.07 9.17
C SER A 659 21.95 -1.77 8.04
N LYS A 660 21.38 -0.57 7.97
CA LYS A 660 20.48 -0.17 6.88
C LYS A 660 21.21 -0.10 5.53
N VAL A 661 22.40 0.51 5.48
CA VAL A 661 23.23 0.61 4.26
C VAL A 661 23.60 -0.77 3.72
N GLU A 662 23.88 -1.73 4.61
CA GLU A 662 24.18 -3.10 4.22
C GLU A 662 22.99 -3.89 3.64
N ASN A 663 21.76 -3.41 3.86
CA ASN A 663 20.54 -4.10 3.42
C ASN A 663 20.01 -3.61 2.07
N VAL A 664 20.36 -2.41 1.64
CA VAL A 664 19.87 -1.77 0.40
C VAL A 664 20.87 -1.91 -0.74
N TRP A 665 20.47 -1.66 -1.99
CA TRP A 665 21.35 -1.72 -3.17
C TRP A 665 21.95 -0.39 -3.55
N ALA A 666 21.26 0.71 -3.23
CA ALA A 666 21.73 2.03 -3.62
C ALA A 666 21.18 3.12 -2.70
N VAL A 667 21.74 4.32 -2.84
CA VAL A 667 21.25 5.55 -2.22
C VAL A 667 21.06 6.59 -3.31
N HIS A 668 19.82 7.03 -3.50
CA HIS A 668 19.45 8.06 -4.48
C HIS A 668 19.66 9.46 -3.89
N LEU A 669 20.43 10.31 -4.58
CA LEU A 669 20.91 11.59 -4.03
C LEU A 669 20.06 12.81 -4.41
N HIS A 670 18.96 12.61 -5.14
CA HIS A 670 17.92 13.59 -5.48
C HIS A 670 18.44 14.87 -6.18
N ASN A 671 19.19 14.72 -7.27
CA ASN A 671 19.67 15.83 -8.09
C ASN A 671 20.53 16.90 -7.36
N ARG A 672 21.10 16.58 -6.20
CA ARG A 672 21.93 17.53 -5.42
C ARG A 672 23.38 17.54 -5.91
N TRP A 673 23.59 17.67 -7.23
CA TRP A 673 24.85 17.40 -7.97
C TRP A 673 26.10 18.13 -7.48
N ASP A 674 25.92 19.30 -6.89
CA ASP A 674 26.95 20.22 -6.40
C ASP A 674 27.49 19.84 -5.02
N LYS A 675 26.78 19.00 -4.27
CA LYS A 675 27.17 18.61 -2.91
C LYS A 675 28.22 17.48 -2.92
N GLN A 676 29.23 17.65 -2.08
CA GLN A 676 30.28 16.66 -1.85
C GLN A 676 29.98 15.82 -0.61
N PHE A 677 30.48 14.58 -0.59
CA PHE A 677 30.41 13.74 0.60
C PHE A 677 31.44 14.21 1.64
N PRO A 678 31.02 14.48 2.89
CA PRO A 678 31.95 14.90 3.92
C PRO A 678 32.89 13.75 4.29
N LYS A 679 34.20 14.03 4.40
CA LYS A 679 35.20 13.06 4.90
C LYS A 679 34.84 12.62 6.32
N GLY A 680 34.88 11.32 6.58
CA GLY A 680 34.43 10.73 7.83
C GLY A 680 32.90 10.77 8.01
N GLY A 681 32.15 11.12 6.96
CA GLY A 681 30.69 10.96 6.91
C GLY A 681 30.30 9.50 6.72
N TRP A 682 29.02 9.17 6.93
CA TRP A 682 28.56 7.78 6.79
C TRP A 682 28.69 7.25 5.36
N VAL A 683 28.49 8.08 4.33
CA VAL A 683 28.71 7.66 2.93
C VAL A 683 30.18 7.34 2.68
N ASP A 684 31.08 8.20 3.14
CA ASP A 684 32.53 8.01 3.03
C ASP A 684 32.97 6.71 3.74
N GLU A 685 32.56 6.53 5.00
CA GLU A 685 32.94 5.37 5.82
C GLU A 685 32.29 4.05 5.41
N MET A 686 31.00 4.07 5.04
CA MET A 686 30.21 2.84 4.84
C MET A 686 30.04 2.44 3.38
N ILE A 687 30.30 3.36 2.42
CA ILE A 687 30.17 3.10 0.98
C ILE A 687 31.50 3.35 0.27
N LEU A 688 32.05 4.56 0.31
CA LEU A 688 33.21 4.93 -0.52
C LEU A 688 34.49 4.18 -0.12
N LYS A 689 34.83 4.12 1.17
CA LYS A 689 36.00 3.36 1.62
C LYS A 689 35.93 1.88 1.24
N PRO A 690 34.83 1.14 1.51
CA PRO A 690 34.68 -0.23 1.01
C PRO A 690 34.74 -0.36 -0.51
N VAL A 691 34.16 0.59 -1.26
CA VAL A 691 34.26 0.61 -2.73
C VAL A 691 35.72 0.78 -3.16
N ASN A 692 36.45 1.71 -2.56
CA ASN A 692 37.87 1.93 -2.85
C ASN A 692 38.73 0.71 -2.53
N GLU A 693 38.44 -0.02 -1.45
CA GLU A 693 39.09 -1.30 -1.15
C GLU A 693 38.87 -2.32 -2.27
N LEU A 694 37.64 -2.42 -2.81
CA LEU A 694 37.33 -3.28 -3.96
C LEU A 694 38.02 -2.80 -5.25
N VAL A 695 38.17 -1.49 -5.45
CA VAL A 695 38.92 -0.91 -6.58
C VAL A 695 40.40 -1.30 -6.50
N GLU A 696 41.02 -1.24 -5.32
CA GLU A 696 42.42 -1.68 -5.14
C GLU A 696 42.57 -3.19 -5.34
N GLN A 697 41.62 -4.00 -4.86
CA GLN A 697 41.56 -5.43 -5.14
C GLN A 697 41.48 -5.72 -6.65
N TYR A 698 40.63 -4.97 -7.36
CA TYR A 698 40.50 -5.05 -8.82
C TYR A 698 41.83 -4.74 -9.52
N ARG A 699 42.57 -3.69 -9.08
CA ARG A 699 43.89 -3.34 -9.61
C ARG A 699 44.94 -4.42 -9.39
N MET A 700 44.91 -5.08 -8.23
CA MET A 700 45.82 -6.17 -7.91
C MET A 700 45.47 -7.48 -8.62
N GLY A 701 44.32 -7.58 -9.27
CA GLY A 701 43.82 -8.81 -9.87
C GLY A 701 43.40 -9.85 -8.83
N VAL A 702 43.11 -9.43 -7.60
CA VAL A 702 42.73 -10.30 -6.47
C VAL A 702 41.23 -10.12 -6.22
N GLY A 703 40.41 -11.13 -6.54
CA GLY A 703 38.96 -11.14 -6.30
C GLY A 703 38.14 -11.49 -7.55
N GLY A 704 37.25 -12.48 -7.41
CA GLY A 704 36.31 -12.96 -8.43
C GLY A 704 34.89 -12.48 -8.15
#